data_AF-A0A257T9T3-F1
#
_entry.id   AF-A0A257T9T3-F1
#
_cell.length_a   1.000
_cell.length_b   1.000
_cell.length_c   1.000
_cell.angle_alpha   90.00
_cell.angle_beta   90.00
_cell.angle_gamma   90.00
#
_symmetry.space_group_name_H-M   'P 1'
#
loop_
_entity.id
_entity.type
_entity.pdbx_description
1 polymer ?
#
loop_
_entity_poly.entity_id
_entity_poly.type
_entity_poly.pdbx_seq_one_letter_code
_entity_poly.pdbx_strand_id
1 'polypeptide(L)'
;MHGRSRTLPIAVRWSMTLCLGLVISGVAGAQILEISAARISGTGWTAQRLHATLTTSTQGDQFSLAAGVAQAGKRKLWRHARLQCGLQTARGWACRQAHLAVEDSPWGALHGDGHVQLRRVGGSGQAMLALRAAQFGSARLQVQSTAAGQWHLTAAGSLPVAGLVRAFTLLPATWQTSGQARWQVQARGANWAKARQIAFELQGSQLQFSSPDGLQAAQGVALQLQGDGAYTGQWHGTARMRWTQGGVLWSPWYWTAPAAALRIQTRWRQTAKAWQLDQGSIRWPGLGRGGFALYRPTRGGVLRWQIRNMDVAMAPLYANWIKPLAPPGGLAAQLQASGHVRFSVAGEGGLSALKWDLRNAALSSSRGHLAVTGVNSRGAWSRTGKTSDAVLRWQSAELYHIPAGPLHVELVLNPQGFQLQQPFTLALLGGELHFRHLAARWAGPRSGFSMSGDLRGVSMAQLTKIMHWPPFTGTVSATIPELRYHAGDITTSGALSAQVFGGEVRVGDLHIENFLGVLPLLRANVEIAGLRLKPLTDAFHFGYISGVLNGDVKNLTLLNWSPEAFQAQFHTVPVHGVSQKISYAAVQSLTRLGGGNGISGFFQGMFLRMFKTFAYAHLGMGVHLKDGVAELSGVGTEDSGFVILQGQGLPRVDIVGYNRRVDWDELLARLKTAMHSGAQVGTGE
;
A
#
# COMPACT_ATOMS: atom_id res chain seq x y z
N MET A 1 53.70 44.27 38.27
CA MET A 1 54.77 43.37 38.74
C MET A 1 54.23 42.47 39.85
N HIS A 2 54.02 41.18 39.57
CA HIS A 2 54.20 40.02 40.46
C HIS A 2 53.54 38.83 39.74
N GLY A 3 54.38 38.09 39.02
CA GLY A 3 53.98 36.99 38.17
C GLY A 3 53.50 35.79 38.99
N ARG A 4 52.24 35.40 38.80
CA ARG A 4 51.79 34.06 39.16
C ARG A 4 52.33 33.07 38.13
N SER A 5 53.43 32.42 38.51
CA SER A 5 54.00 31.26 37.83
C SER A 5 52.90 30.23 37.55
N ARG A 6 52.68 29.92 36.27
CA ARG A 6 51.85 28.79 35.83
C ARG A 6 52.54 27.50 36.28
N THR A 7 52.04 26.92 37.36
CA THR A 7 52.49 25.62 37.84
C THR A 7 52.04 24.54 36.85
N LEU A 8 53.01 23.89 36.22
CA LEU A 8 52.82 22.63 35.52
C LEU A 8 52.17 21.61 36.48
N PRO A 9 51.27 20.73 36.00
CA PRO A 9 50.72 19.65 36.82
C PRO A 9 51.88 18.85 37.43
N ILE A 10 51.75 18.49 38.71
CA ILE A 10 52.80 17.85 39.52
C ILE A 10 53.40 16.63 38.78
N ALA A 11 52.59 15.83 38.09
CA ALA A 11 53.05 14.71 37.27
C ALA A 11 54.02 15.08 36.13
N VAL A 12 53.91 16.28 35.54
CA VAL A 12 54.80 16.80 34.48
C VAL A 12 56.08 17.41 35.07
N ARG A 13 56.01 18.00 36.28
CA ARG A 13 57.23 18.39 37.02
C ARG A 13 58.06 17.17 37.36
N TRP A 14 57.45 16.11 37.91
CA TRP A 14 58.16 14.88 38.26
C TRP A 14 58.76 14.17 37.04
N SER A 15 58.07 14.15 35.89
CA SER A 15 58.62 13.55 34.66
C SER A 15 59.68 14.41 33.97
N MET A 16 59.63 15.75 34.05
CA MET A 16 60.73 16.60 33.57
C MET A 16 61.98 16.50 34.46
N THR A 17 61.82 16.39 35.79
CA THR A 17 62.97 16.20 36.69
C THR A 17 63.57 14.80 36.56
N LEU A 18 62.77 13.76 36.31
CA LEU A 18 63.27 12.41 36.03
C LEU A 18 63.99 12.34 34.67
N CYS A 19 63.45 12.98 33.63
CA CYS A 19 64.11 13.06 32.32
C CYS A 19 65.41 13.88 32.35
N LEU A 20 65.53 14.91 33.19
CA LEU A 20 66.80 15.65 33.34
C LEU A 20 67.86 14.85 34.13
N GLY A 21 67.43 13.99 35.06
CA GLY A 21 68.35 13.11 35.81
C GLY A 21 68.96 11.98 34.97
N LEU A 22 68.25 11.52 33.93
CA LEU A 22 68.68 10.42 33.05
C LEU A 22 69.69 10.82 31.97
N VAL A 23 69.92 12.12 31.74
CA VAL A 23 70.89 12.61 30.73
C VAL A 23 72.34 12.55 31.24
N ILE A 24 72.59 12.28 32.53
CA ILE A 24 73.93 12.35 33.14
C ILE A 24 74.58 10.96 33.36
N SER A 25 73.88 9.84 33.15
CA SER A 25 74.47 8.50 33.29
C SER A 25 74.74 7.84 31.94
N GLY A 26 76.03 7.73 31.60
CA GLY A 26 76.53 7.13 30.36
C GLY A 26 76.27 5.63 30.20
N VAL A 27 76.02 5.27 28.94
CA VAL A 27 76.13 3.97 28.25
C VAL A 27 75.98 2.68 29.10
N ALA A 28 74.73 2.21 29.23
CA ALA A 28 74.38 0.79 29.28
C ALA A 28 72.97 0.63 28.69
N GLY A 29 72.71 -0.52 28.07
CA GLY A 29 71.60 -0.78 27.15
C GLY A 29 70.18 -0.49 27.63
N ALA A 30 69.25 -0.48 26.66
CA ALA A 30 67.80 -0.45 26.81
C ALA A 30 67.29 0.29 28.06
N GLN A 31 67.26 1.62 28.01
CA GLN A 31 66.58 2.39 29.05
C GLN A 31 65.06 2.24 28.86
N ILE A 32 64.41 1.70 29.89
CA ILE A 32 62.95 1.58 29.97
C ILE A 32 62.46 2.63 30.97
N LEU A 33 61.63 3.55 30.50
CA LEU A 33 60.86 4.46 31.35
C LEU A 33 59.43 3.96 31.45
N GLU A 34 59.00 3.61 32.65
CA GLU A 34 57.65 3.13 32.93
C GLU A 34 56.89 4.15 33.80
N ILE A 35 55.70 4.54 33.34
CA ILE A 35 54.79 5.43 34.06
C ILE A 35 53.47 4.71 34.23
N SER A 36 53.14 4.36 35.48
CA SER A 36 51.84 3.78 35.82
C SER A 36 51.01 4.76 36.65
N ALA A 37 49.71 4.81 36.37
CA ALA A 37 48.75 5.62 37.12
C ALA A 37 47.45 4.83 37.29
N ALA A 38 47.08 4.58 38.55
CA ALA A 38 45.83 3.88 38.86
C ALA A 38 44.60 4.64 38.33
N ARG A 39 44.63 5.98 38.41
CA ARG A 39 43.56 6.86 37.91
C ARG A 39 44.13 8.24 37.55
N ILE A 40 43.75 8.75 36.39
CA ILE A 40 43.87 10.16 36.02
C ILE A 40 42.46 10.72 35.83
N SER A 41 42.18 11.86 36.44
CA SER A 41 40.90 12.55 36.33
C SER A 41 41.11 14.00 35.91
N GLY A 42 40.19 14.47 35.07
CA GLY A 42 40.06 15.88 34.70
C GLY A 42 38.62 16.34 34.83
N THR A 43 38.35 17.60 34.47
CA THR A 43 36.99 18.15 34.49
C THR A 43 36.09 17.40 33.52
N GLY A 44 35.27 16.48 34.06
CA GLY A 44 34.28 15.71 33.29
C GLY A 44 34.81 14.43 32.63
N TRP A 45 36.03 13.98 32.92
CA TRP A 45 36.54 12.71 32.40
C TRP A 45 37.46 12.00 33.39
N THR A 46 37.54 10.67 33.29
CA THR A 46 38.44 9.83 34.09
C THR A 46 39.00 8.70 33.23
N ALA A 47 40.29 8.41 33.38
CA ALA A 47 40.94 7.24 32.82
C ALA A 47 41.57 6.42 33.95
N GLN A 48 41.44 5.10 33.90
CA GLN A 48 41.91 4.19 34.94
C GLN A 48 42.91 3.18 34.38
N ARG A 49 43.80 2.67 35.24
CA ARG A 49 44.82 1.67 34.88
C ARG A 49 45.62 2.12 33.66
N LEU A 50 46.19 3.32 33.74
CA LEU A 50 47.09 3.85 32.73
C LEU A 50 48.49 3.30 32.99
N HIS A 51 49.11 2.81 31.93
CA HIS A 51 50.44 2.23 31.94
C HIS A 51 51.13 2.63 30.64
N ALA A 52 52.20 3.40 30.74
CA ALA A 52 52.98 3.86 29.61
C ALA A 52 54.42 3.38 29.77
N THR A 53 54.97 2.78 28.73
CA THR A 53 56.34 2.29 28.69
C THR A 53 57.03 2.90 27.48
N LEU A 54 58.17 3.55 27.71
CA LEU A 54 59.07 4.04 26.68
C LEU A 54 60.36 3.24 26.76
N THR A 55 60.69 2.51 25.70
CA THR A 55 61.92 1.73 25.59
C THR A 55 62.80 2.36 24.52
N THR A 56 63.97 2.86 24.90
CA THR A 56 64.94 3.43 23.96
C THR A 56 65.97 2.37 23.57
N SER A 57 66.16 2.12 22.27
CA SER A 57 67.11 1.13 21.76
C SER A 57 67.97 1.72 20.63
N THR A 58 69.04 1.02 20.24
CA THR A 58 69.87 1.39 19.08
C THR A 58 69.09 1.35 17.76
N GLN A 59 67.96 0.64 17.73
CA GLN A 59 67.06 0.56 16.56
C GLN A 59 65.93 1.62 16.59
N GLY A 60 65.88 2.47 17.64
CA GLY A 60 64.90 3.53 17.80
C GLY A 60 64.08 3.43 19.10
N ASP A 61 63.31 4.48 19.37
CA ASP A 61 62.47 4.59 20.57
C ASP A 61 61.09 3.94 20.32
N GLN A 62 60.69 3.03 21.20
CA GLN A 62 59.39 2.37 21.16
C GLN A 62 58.53 2.85 22.33
N PHE A 63 57.31 3.29 22.04
CA PHE A 63 56.34 3.75 23.02
C PHE A 63 55.12 2.84 23.03
N SER A 64 54.78 2.33 24.21
CA SER A 64 53.57 1.55 24.48
C SER A 64 52.72 2.28 25.51
N LEU A 65 51.45 2.48 25.24
CA LEU A 65 50.46 3.03 26.17
C LEU A 65 49.28 2.09 26.27
N ALA A 66 49.04 1.56 27.46
CA ALA A 66 47.82 0.87 27.81
C ALA A 66 46.95 1.74 28.74
N ALA A 67 45.67 1.80 28.45
CA ALA A 67 44.66 2.44 29.27
C ALA A 67 43.53 1.45 29.53
N GLY A 68 43.12 1.30 30.78
CA GLY A 68 41.91 0.57 31.13
C GLY A 68 40.66 1.39 30.80
N VAL A 69 39.81 1.58 31.81
CA VAL A 69 38.49 2.20 31.61
C VAL A 69 38.63 3.70 31.46
N ALA A 70 38.18 4.24 30.33
CA ALA A 70 38.01 5.69 30.15
C ALA A 70 36.52 6.05 30.17
N GLN A 71 36.21 7.17 30.83
CA GLN A 71 34.85 7.68 30.96
C GLN A 71 34.84 9.19 30.74
N ALA A 72 33.80 9.68 30.06
CA ALA A 72 33.47 11.10 29.99
C ALA A 72 32.05 11.31 30.53
N GLY A 73 31.93 12.05 31.63
CA GLY A 73 30.70 12.12 32.42
C GLY A 73 30.26 10.73 32.89
N LYS A 74 29.04 10.32 32.53
CA LYS A 74 28.49 8.99 32.83
C LYS A 74 28.76 7.94 31.74
N ARG A 75 29.37 8.31 30.61
CA ARG A 75 29.57 7.43 29.47
C ARG A 75 30.95 6.80 29.52
N LYS A 76 31.02 5.47 29.45
CA LYS A 76 32.27 4.73 29.24
C LYS A 76 32.65 4.84 27.76
N LEU A 77 33.86 5.34 27.49
CA LEU A 77 34.40 5.51 26.15
C LEU A 77 35.05 4.23 25.63
N TRP A 78 35.76 3.51 26.51
CA TRP A 78 36.35 2.19 26.25
C TRP A 78 36.68 1.50 27.59
N ARG A 79 36.94 0.19 27.57
CA ARG A 79 37.41 -0.55 28.77
C ARG A 79 38.88 -0.92 28.73
N HIS A 80 39.42 -1.15 27.54
CA HIS A 80 40.84 -1.40 27.31
C HIS A 80 41.25 -0.73 26.00
N ALA A 81 42.36 -0.01 26.03
CA ALA A 81 42.99 0.57 24.85
C ALA A 81 44.49 0.36 24.96
N ARG A 82 45.14 -0.08 23.88
CA ARG A 82 46.59 -0.23 23.76
C ARG A 82 47.05 0.49 22.50
N LEU A 83 48.09 1.29 22.63
CA LEU A 83 48.76 2.00 21.55
C LEU A 83 50.24 1.63 21.58
N GLN A 84 50.79 1.16 20.47
CA GLN A 84 52.22 0.84 20.33
C GLN A 84 52.78 1.54 19.11
N CYS A 85 53.93 2.20 19.21
CA CYS A 85 54.53 2.90 18.07
C CYS A 85 56.01 3.24 18.24
N GLY A 86 56.66 3.53 17.11
CA GLY A 86 57.97 4.20 17.12
C GLY A 86 57.81 5.69 17.45
N LEU A 87 58.45 6.14 18.53
CA LEU A 87 58.40 7.53 19.00
C LEU A 87 59.51 8.36 18.35
N GLN A 88 59.15 9.58 17.91
CA GLN A 88 60.08 10.61 17.46
C GLN A 88 59.78 11.91 18.22
N THR A 89 60.80 12.48 18.86
CA THR A 89 60.65 13.65 19.74
C THR A 89 61.24 14.95 19.18
N ALA A 90 61.96 14.87 18.04
CA ALA A 90 62.76 15.97 17.48
C ALA A 90 61.98 17.27 17.15
N ARG A 91 60.67 17.20 16.89
CA ARG A 91 59.80 18.37 16.60
C ARG A 91 58.41 18.23 17.25
N GLY A 92 58.41 17.84 18.53
CA GLY A 92 57.20 17.42 19.26
C GLY A 92 57.07 15.89 19.28
N TRP A 93 56.00 15.39 19.90
CA TRP A 93 55.80 13.95 20.06
C TRP A 93 55.07 13.40 18.83
N ALA A 94 55.77 12.61 18.02
CA ALA A 94 55.21 11.93 16.86
C ALA A 94 55.40 10.41 16.99
N CYS A 95 54.31 9.69 16.84
CA CYS A 95 54.19 8.25 17.02
C CYS A 95 53.87 7.67 15.64
N ARG A 96 54.89 7.12 14.97
CA ARG A 96 54.80 6.55 13.61
C ARG A 96 54.52 5.05 13.70
N GLN A 97 53.82 4.52 12.69
CA GLN A 97 53.41 3.11 12.64
C GLN A 97 52.67 2.70 13.92
N ALA A 98 51.74 3.54 14.33
CA ALA A 98 51.02 3.38 15.57
C ALA A 98 49.96 2.29 15.44
N HIS A 99 50.16 1.18 16.13
CA HIS A 99 49.19 0.09 16.28
C HIS A 99 48.26 0.43 17.45
N LEU A 100 47.00 0.72 17.15
CA LEU A 100 45.95 1.00 18.13
C LEU A 100 44.99 -0.17 18.20
N ALA A 101 44.80 -0.73 19.40
CA ALA A 101 43.77 -1.71 19.71
C ALA A 101 42.87 -1.15 20.82
N VAL A 102 41.57 -1.00 20.57
CA VAL A 102 40.58 -0.58 21.55
C VAL A 102 39.50 -1.64 21.66
N GLU A 103 39.23 -2.10 22.87
CA GLU A 103 38.21 -3.10 23.17
C GLU A 103 37.05 -2.50 23.96
N ASP A 104 35.86 -3.08 23.78
CA ASP A 104 34.62 -2.67 24.45
C ASP A 104 34.33 -1.16 24.33
N SER A 105 34.58 -0.60 23.14
CA SER A 105 34.14 0.74 22.80
C SER A 105 32.67 0.72 22.32
N PRO A 106 31.95 1.86 22.36
CA PRO A 106 30.64 1.99 21.71
C PRO A 106 30.63 1.64 20.22
N TRP A 107 31.80 1.56 19.59
CA TRP A 107 32.00 1.24 18.18
C TRP A 107 32.48 -0.20 17.94
N GLY A 108 32.56 -1.03 18.99
CA GLY A 108 33.11 -2.39 18.95
C GLY A 108 34.62 -2.45 19.24
N ALA A 109 35.23 -3.61 19.02
CA ALA A 109 36.69 -3.71 19.00
C ALA A 109 37.22 -2.94 17.78
N LEU A 110 38.21 -2.08 17.98
CA LEU A 110 38.82 -1.23 16.95
C LEU A 110 40.31 -1.53 16.88
N HIS A 111 40.75 -2.20 15.83
CA HIS A 111 42.17 -2.46 15.59
C HIS A 111 42.59 -1.70 14.34
N GLY A 112 43.62 -0.86 14.43
CA GLY A 112 44.05 -0.07 13.29
C GLY A 112 45.45 0.50 13.43
N ASP A 113 46.02 0.82 12.28
CA ASP A 113 47.36 1.32 12.16
C ASP A 113 47.33 2.78 11.73
N GLY A 114 48.31 3.56 12.18
CA GLY A 114 48.23 4.98 11.97
C GLY A 114 49.44 5.81 12.38
N HIS A 115 49.17 7.10 12.50
CA HIS A 115 50.12 8.08 12.97
C HIS A 115 49.43 9.01 13.96
N VAL A 116 50.06 9.18 15.12
CA VAL A 116 49.62 10.11 16.15
C VAL A 116 50.67 11.20 16.30
N GLN A 117 50.25 12.46 16.30
CA GLN A 117 51.15 13.59 16.49
C GLN A 117 50.57 14.56 17.49
N LEU A 118 51.36 14.87 18.51
CA LEU A 118 51.06 15.83 19.56
C LEU A 118 52.07 16.98 19.46
N ARG A 119 51.57 18.19 19.29
CA ARG A 119 52.38 19.42 19.19
C ARG A 119 51.78 20.50 20.07
N ARG A 120 52.62 21.41 20.56
CA ARG A 120 52.15 22.69 21.12
C ARG A 120 52.31 23.78 20.07
N VAL A 121 51.24 24.50 19.79
CA VAL A 121 51.19 25.58 18.81
C VAL A 121 50.56 26.80 19.48
N GLY A 122 51.31 27.90 19.63
CA GLY A 122 50.78 29.16 20.17
C GLY A 122 50.13 29.07 21.56
N GLY A 123 50.64 28.21 22.46
CA GLY A 123 50.05 28.00 23.80
C GLY A 123 48.83 27.06 23.84
N SER A 124 48.42 26.51 22.70
CA SER A 124 47.40 25.46 22.58
C SER A 124 48.04 24.09 22.32
N GLY A 125 47.42 23.02 22.81
CA GLY A 125 47.77 21.66 22.47
C GLY A 125 47.02 21.22 21.22
N GLN A 126 47.75 20.73 20.22
CA GLN A 126 47.20 20.14 19.01
C GLN A 126 47.52 18.65 18.98
N ALA A 127 46.49 17.84 18.78
CA ALA A 127 46.58 16.41 18.55
C ALA A 127 46.04 16.09 17.16
N MET A 128 46.83 15.37 16.37
CA MET A 128 46.44 14.84 15.07
C MET A 128 46.54 13.32 15.11
N LEU A 129 45.47 12.65 14.73
CA LEU A 129 45.33 11.20 14.74
C LEU A 129 44.86 10.78 13.35
N ALA A 130 45.67 10.02 12.64
CA ALA A 130 45.28 9.40 11.38
C ALA A 130 45.31 7.88 11.58
N LEU A 131 44.16 7.23 11.43
CA LEU A 131 43.99 5.80 11.64
C LEU A 131 43.41 5.15 10.37
N ARG A 132 43.83 3.92 10.10
CA ARG A 132 43.23 3.04 9.10
C ARG A 132 42.96 1.69 9.74
N ALA A 133 41.79 1.13 9.47
CA ALA A 133 41.36 -0.17 9.98
C ALA A 133 40.36 -0.80 9.03
N ALA A 134 40.30 -2.13 9.00
CA ALA A 134 39.27 -2.84 8.23
C ALA A 134 37.85 -2.50 8.71
N GLN A 135 37.65 -2.29 10.02
CA GLN A 135 36.33 -2.12 10.65
C GLN A 135 35.73 -0.72 10.46
N PHE A 136 36.55 0.32 10.32
CA PHE A 136 36.09 1.72 10.18
C PHE A 136 36.73 2.47 9.00
N GLY A 137 37.44 1.74 8.12
CA GLY A 137 38.08 2.27 6.92
C GLY A 137 39.24 3.23 7.23
N SER A 138 39.06 4.52 6.97
CA SER A 138 40.05 5.56 7.27
C SER A 138 39.42 6.67 8.10
N ALA A 139 40.16 7.16 9.09
CA ALA A 139 39.72 8.26 9.94
C ALA A 139 40.90 9.21 10.19
N ARG A 140 40.70 10.50 9.96
CA ARG A 140 41.61 11.57 10.38
C ARG A 140 40.88 12.44 11.37
N LEU A 141 41.44 12.59 12.55
CA LEU A 141 40.92 13.42 13.63
C LEU A 141 42.00 14.44 13.99
N GLN A 142 41.61 15.69 14.07
CA GLN A 142 42.45 16.78 14.53
C GLN A 142 41.71 17.51 15.64
N VAL A 143 42.31 17.52 16.82
CA VAL A 143 41.82 18.20 18.01
C VAL A 143 42.80 19.30 18.36
N GLN A 144 42.30 20.51 18.51
CA GLN A 144 43.04 21.63 19.08
C GLN A 144 42.36 22.03 20.37
N SER A 145 43.13 22.18 21.44
CA SER A 145 42.59 22.61 22.73
C SER A 145 43.49 23.61 23.44
N THR A 146 42.85 24.57 24.09
CA THR A 146 43.51 25.58 24.93
C THR A 146 43.63 25.07 26.36
N ALA A 147 44.55 25.66 27.13
CA ALA A 147 44.66 25.38 28.57
C ALA A 147 43.36 25.71 29.35
N ALA A 148 42.53 26.62 28.83
CA ALA A 148 41.22 26.97 29.39
C ALA A 148 40.13 25.92 29.10
N GLY A 149 40.45 24.86 28.35
CA GLY A 149 39.53 23.75 28.05
C GLY A 149 38.62 23.95 26.85
N GLN A 150 38.72 25.08 26.14
CA GLN A 150 38.07 25.24 24.85
C GLN A 150 38.73 24.32 23.83
N TRP A 151 37.92 23.66 23.00
CA TRP A 151 38.43 22.73 22.00
C TRP A 151 37.71 22.86 20.67
N HIS A 152 38.44 22.56 19.60
CA HIS A 152 37.95 22.38 18.25
C HIS A 152 38.35 21.00 17.74
N LEU A 153 37.37 20.24 17.28
CA LEU A 153 37.55 18.93 16.65
C LEU A 153 37.17 19.06 15.18
N THR A 154 38.06 18.58 14.31
CA THR A 154 37.77 18.30 12.91
C THR A 154 38.07 16.84 12.68
N ALA A 155 37.11 16.12 12.13
CA ALA A 155 37.26 14.70 11.87
C ALA A 155 36.67 14.38 10.51
N ALA A 156 37.35 13.55 9.73
CA ALA A 156 36.86 13.11 8.43
C ALA A 156 37.35 11.70 8.15
N GLY A 157 36.60 10.96 7.33
CA GLY A 157 36.95 9.59 7.05
C GLY A 157 36.05 8.92 6.03
N SER A 158 36.32 7.64 5.83
CA SER A 158 35.55 6.73 5.00
C SER A 158 35.37 5.43 5.76
N LEU A 159 34.16 4.90 5.86
CA LEU A 159 33.91 3.68 6.63
C LEU A 159 32.88 2.78 5.92
N PRO A 160 33.02 1.43 6.03
CA PRO A 160 32.02 0.50 5.52
C PRO A 160 30.68 0.66 6.25
N VAL A 161 29.56 0.68 5.53
CA VAL A 161 28.23 1.00 6.10
C VAL A 161 27.84 0.12 7.29
N ALA A 162 28.26 -1.14 7.29
CA ALA A 162 28.09 -2.07 8.42
C ALA A 162 28.60 -1.49 9.75
N GLY A 163 29.70 -0.72 9.73
CA GLY A 163 30.24 -0.01 10.89
C GLY A 163 29.32 1.11 11.39
N LEU A 164 28.72 1.90 10.49
CA LEU A 164 27.77 2.97 10.85
C LEU A 164 26.47 2.41 11.45
N VAL A 165 25.93 1.37 10.82
CA VAL A 165 24.67 0.76 11.24
C VAL A 165 24.77 0.21 12.66
N ARG A 166 25.89 -0.45 12.98
CA ARG A 166 26.20 -0.93 14.35
C ARG A 166 26.37 0.23 15.33
N ALA A 167 27.15 1.26 14.98
CA ALA A 167 27.46 2.38 15.87
C ALA A 167 26.24 3.23 16.26
N PHE A 168 25.29 3.40 15.34
CA PHE A 168 24.11 4.25 15.55
C PHE A 168 22.81 3.46 15.71
N THR A 169 22.88 2.12 15.72
CA THR A 169 21.74 1.20 15.85
C THR A 169 20.60 1.57 14.88
N LEU A 170 20.95 1.95 13.64
CA LEU A 170 19.99 2.49 12.68
C LEU A 170 19.08 1.40 12.11
N LEU A 171 19.59 0.17 12.03
CA LEU A 171 18.89 -1.02 11.57
C LEU A 171 19.14 -2.17 12.56
N PRO A 172 18.26 -3.19 12.58
CA PRO A 172 18.47 -4.39 13.40
C PRO A 172 19.80 -5.08 13.06
N ALA A 173 20.46 -5.66 14.07
CA ALA A 173 21.76 -6.30 13.91
C ALA A 173 21.74 -7.54 13.00
N THR A 174 20.57 -8.14 12.78
CA THR A 174 20.37 -9.30 11.91
C THR A 174 20.33 -8.95 10.43
N TRP A 175 20.25 -7.66 10.07
CA TRP A 175 20.17 -7.24 8.69
C TRP A 175 21.56 -7.23 8.04
N GLN A 176 21.62 -7.72 6.80
CA GLN A 176 22.84 -7.64 6.01
C GLN A 176 23.00 -6.21 5.50
N THR A 177 24.20 -5.65 5.56
CA THR A 177 24.47 -4.28 5.13
C THR A 177 25.80 -4.19 4.39
N SER A 178 25.84 -3.42 3.31
CA SER A 178 27.06 -3.20 2.53
C SER A 178 27.08 -1.78 1.93
N GLY A 179 28.23 -1.39 1.40
CA GLY A 179 28.46 -0.07 0.81
C GLY A 179 29.50 0.75 1.56
N GLN A 180 29.75 1.96 1.06
CA GLN A 180 30.74 2.88 1.61
C GLN A 180 30.11 4.21 1.99
N ALA A 181 30.59 4.79 3.09
CA ALA A 181 30.20 6.11 3.52
C ALA A 181 31.43 6.97 3.80
N ARG A 182 31.46 8.18 3.24
CA ARG A 182 32.39 9.24 3.62
C ARG A 182 31.71 10.17 4.61
N TRP A 183 32.44 10.61 5.61
CA TRP A 183 31.90 11.47 6.65
C TRP A 183 32.89 12.56 7.02
N GLN A 184 32.34 13.69 7.46
CA GLN A 184 33.07 14.80 8.03
C GLN A 184 32.29 15.34 9.22
N VAL A 185 32.98 15.65 10.30
CA VAL A 185 32.43 16.24 11.51
C VAL A 185 33.33 17.38 11.95
N GLN A 186 32.70 18.49 12.31
CA GLN A 186 33.35 19.60 12.98
C GLN A 186 32.60 19.84 14.27
N ALA A 187 33.33 19.97 15.38
CA ALA A 187 32.73 20.26 16.66
C ALA A 187 33.57 21.27 17.43
N ARG A 188 32.90 22.04 18.29
CA ARG A 188 33.53 23.00 19.19
C ARG A 188 32.93 22.87 20.57
N GLY A 189 33.76 22.92 21.60
CA GLY A 189 33.30 22.93 22.98
C GLY A 189 33.87 24.09 23.78
N ALA A 190 33.06 24.58 24.72
CA ALA A 190 33.47 25.65 25.63
C ALA A 190 34.35 25.11 26.78
N ASN A 191 34.20 23.83 27.13
CA ASN A 191 35.07 23.09 28.03
C ASN A 191 35.11 21.62 27.59
N TRP A 192 36.03 20.84 28.17
CA TRP A 192 36.20 19.40 27.86
C TRP A 192 34.94 18.55 28.08
N ALA A 193 33.99 18.99 28.90
CA ALA A 193 32.79 18.24 29.25
C ALA A 193 31.57 18.55 28.36
N LYS A 194 31.55 19.70 27.65
CA LYS A 194 30.37 20.18 26.91
C LYS A 194 30.74 20.69 25.52
N ALA A 195 30.27 19.96 24.50
CA ALA A 195 30.21 20.47 23.13
C ALA A 195 29.13 21.58 23.04
N ARG A 196 29.42 22.62 22.25
CA ARG A 196 28.55 23.78 22.04
C ARG A 196 28.06 23.88 20.60
N GLN A 197 28.85 23.41 19.65
CA GLN A 197 28.51 23.41 18.23
C GLN A 197 28.95 22.09 17.60
N ILE A 198 28.15 21.60 16.65
CA ILE A 198 28.46 20.46 15.80
C ILE A 198 28.01 20.77 14.38
N ALA A 199 28.80 20.36 13.41
CA ALA A 199 28.41 20.30 12.01
C ALA A 199 28.87 18.95 11.46
N PHE A 200 28.07 18.34 10.61
CA PHE A 200 28.38 17.05 10.05
C PHE A 200 27.92 16.94 8.60
N GLU A 201 28.66 16.16 7.83
CA GLU A 201 28.34 15.76 6.48
C GLU A 201 28.60 14.26 6.35
N LEU A 202 27.69 13.57 5.67
CA LEU A 202 27.74 12.14 5.43
C LEU A 202 27.31 11.90 3.98
N GLN A 203 28.18 11.26 3.20
CA GLN A 203 27.93 10.88 1.83
C GLN A 203 28.06 9.36 1.71
N GLY A 204 26.93 8.69 1.52
CA GLY A 204 26.86 7.26 1.26
C GLY A 204 26.72 6.95 -0.23
N SER A 205 27.47 5.97 -0.71
CA SER A 205 27.43 5.50 -2.10
C SER A 205 27.30 3.98 -2.14
N GLN A 206 26.49 3.46 -3.08
CA GLN A 206 26.23 2.04 -3.21
C GLN A 206 25.76 1.41 -1.88
N LEU A 207 24.95 2.14 -1.11
CA LEU A 207 24.41 1.68 0.15
C LEU A 207 23.42 0.55 -0.11
N GLN A 208 23.57 -0.55 0.63
CA GLN A 208 22.67 -1.70 0.53
C GLN A 208 22.33 -2.22 1.91
N PHE A 209 21.09 -2.68 2.07
CA PHE A 209 20.69 -3.48 3.20
C PHE A 209 19.63 -4.51 2.78
N SER A 210 19.50 -5.59 3.54
CA SER A 210 18.41 -6.54 3.40
C SER A 210 18.01 -7.09 4.77
N SER A 211 16.70 -7.18 5.00
CA SER A 211 16.12 -7.93 6.10
C SER A 211 16.16 -9.43 5.81
N PRO A 212 16.23 -10.30 6.84
CA PRO A 212 16.25 -11.76 6.64
C PRO A 212 15.02 -12.33 5.90
N ASP A 213 13.86 -11.69 6.04
CA ASP A 213 12.62 -12.08 5.37
C ASP A 213 12.49 -11.55 3.93
N GLY A 214 13.45 -10.73 3.47
CA GLY A 214 13.44 -10.11 2.14
C GLY A 214 12.38 -9.02 1.94
N LEU A 215 11.63 -8.64 2.97
CA LEU A 215 10.55 -7.66 2.87
C LEU A 215 11.03 -6.21 2.95
N GLN A 216 12.25 -5.98 3.46
CA GLN A 216 12.91 -4.69 3.43
C GLN A 216 14.28 -4.82 2.81
N ALA A 217 14.54 -4.02 1.78
CA ALA A 217 15.83 -4.00 1.12
C ALA A 217 16.14 -2.61 0.56
N ALA A 218 17.42 -2.31 0.41
CA ALA A 218 17.89 -1.20 -0.39
C ALA A 218 19.06 -1.66 -1.25
N GLN A 219 19.10 -1.16 -2.48
CA GLN A 219 20.16 -1.51 -3.44
C GLN A 219 20.66 -0.27 -4.17
N GLY A 220 21.98 -0.13 -4.24
CA GLY A 220 22.63 0.95 -4.99
C GLY A 220 22.30 2.36 -4.47
N VAL A 221 21.89 2.50 -3.21
CA VAL A 221 21.40 3.78 -2.70
C VAL A 221 22.54 4.79 -2.55
N ALA A 222 22.36 5.99 -3.09
CA ALA A 222 23.26 7.12 -2.86
C ALA A 222 22.55 8.20 -2.05
N LEU A 223 23.09 8.50 -0.86
CA LEU A 223 22.49 9.39 0.13
C LEU A 223 23.49 10.44 0.58
N GLN A 224 23.08 11.71 0.60
CA GLN A 224 23.86 12.79 1.20
C GLN A 224 23.07 13.35 2.38
N LEU A 225 23.68 13.41 3.55
CA LEU A 225 23.10 13.98 4.76
C LEU A 225 24.06 15.03 5.28
N GLN A 226 23.55 16.23 5.54
CA GLN A 226 24.30 17.34 6.11
C GLN A 226 23.50 17.96 7.24
N GLY A 227 24.16 18.43 8.28
CA GLY A 227 23.49 19.11 9.37
C GLY A 227 24.40 19.88 10.29
N ASP A 228 23.79 20.73 11.07
CA ASP A 228 24.43 21.56 12.08
C ASP A 228 23.64 21.49 13.39
N GLY A 229 24.28 21.88 14.48
CA GLY A 229 23.67 21.99 15.79
C GLY A 229 24.41 22.96 16.68
N ALA A 230 23.68 23.69 17.50
CA ALA A 230 24.19 24.51 18.58
C ALA A 230 23.49 24.13 19.90
N TYR A 231 24.22 24.28 21.01
CA TYR A 231 23.71 24.05 22.35
C TYR A 231 23.53 25.38 23.08
N THR A 232 22.27 25.71 23.39
CA THR A 232 21.87 26.87 24.20
C THR A 232 20.89 26.43 25.31
N GLY A 233 21.33 25.48 26.15
CA GLY A 233 20.50 24.80 27.15
C GLY A 233 19.81 23.54 26.61
N GLN A 234 19.51 23.52 25.31
CA GLN A 234 19.09 22.35 24.54
C GLN A 234 19.80 22.36 23.19
N TRP A 235 19.93 21.19 22.56
CA TRP A 235 20.47 21.12 21.21
C TRP A 235 19.40 21.51 20.21
N HIS A 236 19.77 22.33 19.23
CA HIS A 236 18.93 22.67 18.09
C HIS A 236 19.79 22.91 16.85
N GLY A 237 19.24 22.70 15.66
CA GLY A 237 19.95 22.98 14.42
C GLY A 237 19.16 22.58 13.19
N THR A 238 19.83 22.47 12.06
CA THR A 238 19.21 22.04 10.80
C THR A 238 19.81 20.74 10.28
N ALA A 239 19.01 20.00 9.52
CA ALA A 239 19.47 18.81 8.80
C ALA A 239 18.86 18.81 7.40
N ARG A 240 19.64 18.41 6.40
CA ARG A 240 19.20 18.24 5.02
C ARG A 240 19.66 16.88 4.51
N MET A 241 18.78 16.19 3.80
CA MET A 241 19.04 14.92 3.16
C MET A 241 18.74 15.01 1.67
N ARG A 242 19.59 14.39 0.85
CA ARG A 242 19.40 14.18 -0.58
C ARG A 242 19.52 12.71 -0.91
N TRP A 243 18.54 12.18 -1.64
CA TRP A 243 18.58 10.83 -2.21
C TRP A 243 18.67 10.94 -3.73
N THR A 244 19.72 10.37 -4.33
CA THR A 244 20.09 10.61 -5.73
C THR A 244 20.06 9.37 -6.61
N GLN A 245 20.27 8.17 -6.07
CA GLN A 245 20.33 6.92 -6.83
C GLN A 245 19.86 5.73 -5.99
N GLY A 246 19.56 4.62 -6.67
CA GLY A 246 19.21 3.34 -6.07
C GLY A 246 17.71 3.17 -5.81
N GLY A 247 17.36 2.01 -5.27
CA GLY A 247 16.00 1.63 -4.92
C GLY A 247 15.87 1.19 -3.47
N VAL A 248 14.71 1.41 -2.88
CA VAL A 248 14.34 0.97 -1.54
C VAL A 248 13.03 0.21 -1.63
N LEU A 249 13.05 -1.05 -1.23
CA LEU A 249 11.90 -1.90 -0.97
C LEU A 249 11.56 -1.83 0.51
N TRP A 250 10.31 -1.48 0.80
CA TRP A 250 9.70 -1.58 2.10
C TRP A 250 8.29 -2.12 1.92
N SER A 251 8.19 -3.46 1.86
CA SER A 251 6.98 -4.16 1.40
C SER A 251 5.69 -3.62 2.04
N PRO A 252 4.63 -3.36 1.26
CA PRO A 252 4.50 -3.65 -0.18
C PRO A 252 5.04 -2.53 -1.10
N TRP A 253 5.67 -1.49 -0.56
CA TRP A 253 6.12 -0.33 -1.34
C TRP A 253 7.53 -0.48 -1.87
N TYR A 254 7.74 -0.03 -3.10
CA TYR A 254 9.06 0.06 -3.72
C TYR A 254 9.24 1.46 -4.30
N TRP A 255 10.36 2.10 -3.98
CA TRP A 255 10.70 3.43 -4.47
C TRP A 255 12.05 3.43 -5.13
N THR A 256 12.16 4.09 -6.28
CA THR A 256 13.43 4.41 -6.94
C THR A 256 13.75 5.89 -6.78
N ALA A 257 15.04 6.20 -6.76
CA ALA A 257 15.48 7.59 -6.77
C ALA A 257 14.98 8.28 -8.06
N PRO A 258 14.31 9.43 -7.94
CA PRO A 258 13.89 10.19 -9.12
C PRO A 258 15.08 10.78 -9.87
N ALA A 259 14.89 11.14 -11.15
CA ALA A 259 15.94 11.73 -11.99
C ALA A 259 16.58 12.97 -11.36
N ALA A 260 15.77 13.81 -10.72
CA ALA A 260 16.26 14.87 -9.84
C ALA A 260 16.28 14.39 -8.39
N ALA A 261 17.30 14.78 -7.62
CA ALA A 261 17.44 14.35 -6.23
C ALA A 261 16.22 14.69 -5.37
N LEU A 262 15.69 13.70 -4.64
CA LEU A 262 14.73 13.94 -3.56
C LEU A 262 15.42 14.76 -2.46
N ARG A 263 14.74 15.80 -1.95
CA ARG A 263 15.30 16.69 -0.92
C ARG A 263 14.41 16.74 0.30
N ILE A 264 14.99 16.46 1.46
CA ILE A 264 14.39 16.66 2.76
C ILE A 264 15.21 17.70 3.50
N GLN A 265 14.55 18.62 4.19
CA GLN A 265 15.20 19.54 5.12
C GLN A 265 14.32 19.71 6.34
N THR A 266 14.92 19.89 7.50
CA THR A 266 14.20 20.02 8.77
C THR A 266 15.02 20.79 9.79
N ARG A 267 14.34 21.39 10.76
CA ARG A 267 14.96 21.85 12.00
C ARG A 267 14.80 20.77 13.04
N TRP A 268 15.87 20.43 13.73
CA TRP A 268 15.81 19.43 14.79
C TRP A 268 16.08 20.10 16.13
N ARG A 269 15.49 19.52 17.18
CA ARG A 269 15.71 19.90 18.56
C ARG A 269 15.79 18.66 19.43
N GLN A 270 16.75 18.63 20.34
CA GLN A 270 16.89 17.56 21.32
C GLN A 270 16.85 18.15 22.73
N THR A 271 15.80 17.75 23.46
CA THR A 271 15.61 18.06 24.88
C THR A 271 15.96 16.83 25.73
N ALA A 272 15.92 16.98 27.05
CA ALA A 272 16.05 15.82 27.94
C ALA A 272 14.91 14.79 27.76
N LYS A 273 13.72 15.23 27.33
CA LYS A 273 12.49 14.43 27.27
C LYS A 273 12.11 13.96 25.87
N ALA A 274 12.59 14.61 24.82
CA ALA A 274 12.15 14.34 23.46
C ALA A 274 13.15 14.80 22.38
N TRP A 275 13.09 14.09 21.26
CA TRP A 275 13.59 14.51 19.95
C TRP A 275 12.46 15.08 19.12
N GLN A 276 12.71 16.22 18.47
CA GLN A 276 11.72 16.93 17.67
C GLN A 276 12.31 17.27 16.31
N LEU A 277 11.54 17.05 15.26
CA LEU A 277 11.79 17.54 13.91
C LEU A 277 10.66 18.49 13.56
N ASP A 278 10.96 19.77 13.39
CA ASP A 278 10.00 20.83 13.10
C ASP A 278 10.34 21.52 11.79
N GLN A 279 9.33 22.19 11.21
CA GLN A 279 9.48 22.90 9.93
C GLN A 279 10.11 22.02 8.83
N GLY A 280 9.86 20.71 8.89
CA GLY A 280 10.32 19.76 7.90
C GLY A 280 9.66 20.05 6.57
N SER A 281 10.41 19.96 5.47
CA SER A 281 9.88 20.01 4.11
C SER A 281 10.47 18.91 3.26
N ILE A 282 9.62 18.27 2.46
CA ILE A 282 9.97 17.22 1.51
C ILE A 282 9.66 17.74 0.10
N ARG A 283 10.60 17.57 -0.81
CA ARG A 283 10.41 17.76 -2.26
C ARG A 283 10.78 16.46 -2.94
N TRP A 284 9.77 15.78 -3.49
CA TRP A 284 9.90 14.53 -4.20
C TRP A 284 9.62 14.78 -5.68
N PRO A 285 10.64 14.87 -6.55
CA PRO A 285 10.43 15.12 -7.97
C PRO A 285 9.54 14.07 -8.63
N GLY A 286 8.58 14.51 -9.44
CA GLY A 286 7.53 13.67 -10.01
C GLY A 286 6.32 13.50 -9.08
N LEU A 287 6.50 13.30 -7.78
CA LEU A 287 5.40 13.11 -6.83
C LEU A 287 4.82 14.43 -6.32
N GLY A 288 5.62 15.30 -5.71
CA GLY A 288 5.13 16.56 -5.14
C GLY A 288 5.95 17.10 -3.96
N ARG A 289 5.34 17.98 -3.17
CA ARG A 289 6.00 18.64 -2.03
C ARG A 289 5.06 18.88 -0.86
N GLY A 290 5.63 18.95 0.34
CA GLY A 290 4.87 19.33 1.53
C GLY A 290 5.74 19.38 2.78
N GLY A 291 5.10 19.55 3.92
CA GLY A 291 5.74 19.65 5.22
C GLY A 291 5.66 18.35 6.02
N PHE A 292 6.57 18.20 6.99
CA PHE A 292 6.44 17.17 8.01
C PHE A 292 6.90 17.69 9.37
N ALA A 293 6.53 16.97 10.42
CA ALA A 293 7.16 17.07 11.72
C ALA A 293 7.07 15.75 12.47
N LEU A 294 7.99 15.56 13.41
CA LEU A 294 8.15 14.34 14.18
C LEU A 294 8.40 14.71 15.64
N TYR A 295 7.73 14.04 16.56
CA TYR A 295 8.00 14.14 17.98
C TYR A 295 8.20 12.73 18.53
N ARG A 296 9.40 12.46 19.03
CA ARG A 296 9.79 11.17 19.62
C ARG A 296 10.22 11.37 21.07
N PRO A 297 9.45 10.90 22.05
CA PRO A 297 9.89 10.84 23.44
C PRO A 297 11.20 10.07 23.62
N THR A 298 12.06 10.48 24.56
CA THR A 298 13.32 9.78 24.88
C THR A 298 13.12 8.59 25.82
N ARG A 299 12.03 8.55 26.59
CA ARG A 299 11.70 7.48 27.55
C ARG A 299 10.20 7.24 27.60
N GLY A 300 9.76 6.08 27.13
CA GLY A 300 8.34 5.71 27.10
C GLY A 300 7.48 6.67 26.26
N GLY A 301 6.35 6.18 25.76
CA GLY A 301 5.43 6.98 24.97
C GLY A 301 5.54 6.78 23.46
N VAL A 302 4.55 7.34 22.77
CA VAL A 302 4.24 7.02 21.38
C VAL A 302 4.88 8.02 20.43
N LEU A 303 5.42 7.52 19.30
CA LEU A 303 5.91 8.37 18.22
C LEU A 303 4.74 9.14 17.61
N ARG A 304 4.86 10.46 17.59
CA ARG A 304 3.90 11.34 16.92
C ARG A 304 4.52 11.88 15.64
N TRP A 305 3.79 11.79 14.55
CA TRP A 305 4.24 12.25 13.25
C TRP A 305 3.10 12.98 12.55
N GLN A 306 3.48 13.94 11.71
CA GLN A 306 2.54 14.68 10.90
C GLN A 306 3.17 15.00 9.56
N ILE A 307 2.36 14.88 8.52
CA ILE A 307 2.62 15.30 7.16
C ILE A 307 1.59 16.38 6.86
N ARG A 308 2.05 17.57 6.49
CA ARG A 308 1.23 18.77 6.35
C ARG A 308 1.25 19.27 4.92
N ASN A 309 0.08 19.59 4.37
CA ASN A 309 -0.09 20.24 3.07
C ASN A 309 0.77 19.59 1.96
N MET A 310 0.80 18.26 1.91
CA MET A 310 1.39 17.55 0.79
C MET A 310 0.54 17.80 -0.44
N ASP A 311 1.13 18.44 -1.44
CA ASP A 311 0.54 18.69 -2.74
C ASP A 311 1.24 17.77 -3.74
N VAL A 312 0.51 16.77 -4.23
CA VAL A 312 1.06 15.68 -5.03
C VAL A 312 0.23 15.39 -6.28
N ALA A 313 0.90 14.93 -7.33
CA ALA A 313 0.26 14.38 -8.51
C ALA A 313 -0.31 12.99 -8.21
N MET A 314 -1.55 12.74 -8.64
CA MET A 314 -2.27 11.50 -8.37
C MET A 314 -1.66 10.28 -9.07
N ALA A 315 -1.08 10.44 -10.27
CA ALA A 315 -0.50 9.32 -11.01
C ALA A 315 0.61 8.59 -10.23
N PRO A 316 1.71 9.27 -9.82
CA PRO A 316 2.75 8.63 -9.01
C PRO A 316 2.32 8.32 -7.58
N LEU A 317 1.36 9.06 -7.01
CA LEU A 317 0.79 8.71 -5.71
C LEU A 317 0.07 7.36 -5.79
N TYR A 318 -0.81 7.20 -6.77
CA TYR A 318 -1.57 5.97 -6.96
C TYR A 318 -0.65 4.80 -7.27
N ALA A 319 0.26 4.94 -8.24
CA ALA A 319 1.16 3.88 -8.66
C ALA A 319 2.08 3.38 -7.52
N ASN A 320 2.64 4.28 -6.72
CA ASN A 320 3.70 3.94 -5.76
C ASN A 320 3.22 3.77 -4.31
N TRP A 321 2.01 4.26 -3.96
CA TRP A 321 1.54 4.25 -2.58
C TRP A 321 0.19 3.56 -2.38
N ILE A 322 -0.74 3.67 -3.34
CA ILE A 322 -2.11 3.14 -3.21
C ILE A 322 -2.22 1.77 -3.88
N LYS A 323 -1.80 1.66 -5.14
CA LYS A 323 -1.86 0.45 -5.95
C LYS A 323 -1.18 -0.77 -5.30
N PRO A 324 -0.01 -0.66 -4.64
CA PRO A 324 0.61 -1.81 -3.97
C PRO A 324 -0.18 -2.37 -2.78
N LEU A 325 -1.16 -1.63 -2.27
CA LEU A 325 -2.06 -2.10 -1.21
C LEU A 325 -3.25 -2.89 -1.75
N ALA A 326 -3.49 -2.85 -3.07
CA ALA A 326 -4.60 -3.56 -3.69
C ALA A 326 -4.28 -5.06 -3.84
N PRO A 327 -5.27 -5.95 -3.68
CA PRO A 327 -5.11 -7.37 -3.98
C PRO A 327 -4.65 -7.58 -5.43
N PRO A 328 -3.73 -8.54 -5.68
CA PRO A 328 -3.32 -8.90 -7.04
C PRO A 328 -4.53 -9.29 -7.89
N GLY A 329 -4.57 -8.82 -9.14
CA GLY A 329 -5.65 -9.13 -10.09
C GLY A 329 -6.95 -8.32 -9.92
N GLY A 330 -7.17 -7.67 -8.78
CA GLY A 330 -8.36 -6.85 -8.54
C GLY A 330 -8.45 -5.61 -9.45
N LEU A 331 -9.66 -5.05 -9.60
CA LEU A 331 -9.91 -3.88 -10.46
C LEU A 331 -8.95 -2.72 -10.14
N ALA A 332 -8.74 -2.43 -8.85
CA ALA A 332 -7.84 -1.37 -8.39
C ALA A 332 -6.38 -1.54 -8.87
N ALA A 333 -5.90 -2.78 -9.03
CA ALA A 333 -4.55 -3.04 -9.56
C ALA A 333 -4.42 -2.68 -11.06
N GLN A 334 -5.54 -2.58 -11.78
CA GLN A 334 -5.58 -2.27 -13.22
C GLN A 334 -5.83 -0.79 -13.51
N LEU A 335 -6.12 0.01 -12.47
CA LEU A 335 -6.41 1.43 -12.63
C LEU A 335 -5.14 2.26 -12.77
N GLN A 336 -5.31 3.35 -13.51
CA GLN A 336 -4.42 4.48 -13.63
C GLN A 336 -5.15 5.70 -13.07
N ALA A 337 -4.41 6.59 -12.41
CA ALA A 337 -4.96 7.80 -11.83
C ALA A 337 -4.27 9.03 -12.42
N SER A 338 -5.00 10.14 -12.51
CA SER A 338 -4.45 11.46 -12.86
C SER A 338 -5.10 12.56 -12.02
N GLY A 339 -4.59 13.79 -12.13
CA GLY A 339 -5.01 14.94 -11.33
C GLY A 339 -4.11 15.22 -10.14
N HIS A 340 -4.61 16.01 -9.19
CA HIS A 340 -3.84 16.50 -8.04
C HIS A 340 -4.60 16.34 -6.73
N VAL A 341 -3.86 16.01 -5.67
CA VAL A 341 -4.40 15.96 -4.32
C VAL A 341 -3.52 16.74 -3.36
N ARG A 342 -4.17 17.56 -2.54
CA ARG A 342 -3.57 18.15 -1.36
C ARG A 342 -4.06 17.42 -0.13
N PHE A 343 -3.16 16.93 0.71
CA PHE A 343 -3.54 16.25 1.94
C PHE A 343 -2.65 16.59 3.13
N SER A 344 -3.19 16.36 4.33
CA SER A 344 -2.44 16.36 5.59
C SER A 344 -2.83 15.12 6.38
N VAL A 345 -1.83 14.42 6.93
CA VAL A 345 -2.07 13.26 7.80
C VAL A 345 -1.30 13.43 9.10
N ALA A 346 -1.87 12.92 10.18
CA ALA A 346 -1.20 12.82 11.46
C ALA A 346 -1.36 11.43 12.02
N GLY A 347 -0.39 11.01 12.84
CA GLY A 347 -0.45 9.74 13.51
C GLY A 347 0.25 9.72 14.87
N GLU A 348 -0.28 8.85 15.72
CA GLU A 348 0.23 8.51 17.05
C GLU A 348 0.00 7.01 17.22
N GLY A 349 1.04 6.21 16.97
CA GLY A 349 0.94 4.74 16.96
C GLY A 349 0.13 4.15 15.80
N GLY A 350 -0.32 5.01 14.88
CA GLY A 350 -1.17 4.70 13.73
C GLY A 350 -1.81 5.99 13.19
N LEU A 351 -2.56 5.93 12.11
CA LEU A 351 -3.27 7.10 11.57
C LEU A 351 -4.28 7.63 12.60
N SER A 352 -4.23 8.93 12.89
CA SER A 352 -5.13 9.60 13.84
C SER A 352 -5.92 10.74 13.22
N ALA A 353 -5.43 11.33 12.12
CA ALA A 353 -6.17 12.32 11.35
C ALA A 353 -5.76 12.31 9.87
N LEU A 354 -6.71 12.62 9.00
CA LEU A 354 -6.54 12.78 7.56
C LEU A 354 -7.38 13.98 7.10
N LYS A 355 -6.80 14.88 6.31
CA LYS A 355 -7.51 15.94 5.58
C LYS A 355 -7.10 15.86 4.13
N TRP A 356 -8.05 15.97 3.20
CA TRP A 356 -7.76 15.92 1.77
C TRP A 356 -8.57 16.96 0.98
N ASP A 357 -8.03 17.31 -0.17
CA ASP A 357 -8.60 18.15 -1.21
C ASP A 357 -8.08 17.62 -2.56
N LEU A 358 -8.86 16.75 -3.18
CA LEU A 358 -8.65 16.13 -4.47
C LEU A 358 -9.33 16.99 -5.54
N ARG A 359 -8.57 17.37 -6.57
CA ARG A 359 -9.03 18.29 -7.61
C ARG A 359 -8.82 17.71 -9.00
N ASN A 360 -9.89 17.75 -9.79
CA ASN A 360 -9.92 17.32 -11.19
C ASN A 360 -9.16 16.00 -11.43
N ALA A 361 -9.40 15.02 -10.57
CA ALA A 361 -8.79 13.71 -10.71
C ALA A 361 -9.56 12.86 -11.70
N ALA A 362 -8.87 11.92 -12.31
CA ALA A 362 -9.50 10.90 -13.13
C ALA A 362 -8.93 9.53 -12.78
N LEU A 363 -9.76 8.51 -12.92
CA LEU A 363 -9.40 7.11 -12.75
C LEU A 363 -9.82 6.36 -14.01
N SER A 364 -8.93 5.56 -14.59
CA SER A 364 -9.22 4.77 -15.78
C SER A 364 -8.58 3.40 -15.70
N SER A 365 -9.29 2.38 -16.14
CA SER A 365 -8.74 1.04 -16.37
C SER A 365 -8.08 0.98 -17.75
N SER A 366 -6.93 0.29 -17.85
CA SER A 366 -6.30 0.05 -19.15
C SER A 366 -7.17 -0.79 -20.10
N ARG A 367 -8.11 -1.59 -19.56
CA ARG A 367 -9.05 -2.40 -20.33
C ARG A 367 -10.37 -1.68 -20.65
N GLY A 368 -10.52 -0.41 -20.26
CA GLY A 368 -11.75 0.37 -20.50
C GLY A 368 -12.94 0.00 -19.62
N HIS A 369 -12.79 -0.93 -18.65
CA HIS A 369 -13.91 -1.36 -17.80
C HIS A 369 -14.39 -0.30 -16.80
N LEU A 370 -13.53 0.68 -16.49
CA LEU A 370 -13.84 1.77 -15.58
C LEU A 370 -13.20 3.05 -16.11
N ALA A 371 -13.98 4.11 -16.21
CA ALA A 371 -13.48 5.47 -16.38
C ALA A 371 -14.27 6.40 -15.47
N VAL A 372 -13.60 7.26 -14.71
CA VAL A 372 -14.24 8.30 -13.90
C VAL A 372 -13.46 9.58 -14.13
N THR A 373 -14.13 10.65 -14.51
CA THR A 373 -13.50 11.92 -14.86
C THR A 373 -14.04 13.09 -14.03
N GLY A 374 -13.23 14.13 -13.87
CA GLY A 374 -13.61 15.32 -13.12
C GLY A 374 -13.88 15.07 -11.64
N VAL A 375 -13.18 14.10 -11.03
CA VAL A 375 -13.34 13.75 -9.62
C VAL A 375 -12.81 14.89 -8.74
N ASN A 376 -13.68 15.43 -7.91
CA ASN A 376 -13.35 16.42 -6.90
C ASN A 376 -13.84 15.92 -5.54
N SER A 377 -12.97 15.89 -4.54
CA SER A 377 -13.36 15.47 -3.21
C SER A 377 -12.62 16.25 -2.15
N ARG A 378 -13.32 16.68 -1.10
CA ARG A 378 -12.72 17.35 0.05
C ARG A 378 -13.32 16.79 1.32
N GLY A 379 -12.52 16.67 2.36
CA GLY A 379 -12.98 16.15 3.63
C GLY A 379 -11.89 16.15 4.68
N ALA A 380 -12.31 15.85 5.91
CA ALA A 380 -11.40 15.58 7.01
C ALA A 380 -11.95 14.40 7.81
N TRP A 381 -11.06 13.60 8.39
CA TRP A 381 -11.37 12.49 9.27
C TRP A 381 -10.43 12.54 10.48
N SER A 382 -10.94 12.17 11.65
CA SER A 382 -10.15 12.03 12.86
C SER A 382 -10.61 10.83 13.68
N ARG A 383 -9.65 10.06 14.20
CA ARG A 383 -9.90 8.89 15.06
C ARG A 383 -10.47 9.26 16.43
N THR A 384 -10.23 10.48 16.90
CA THR A 384 -10.67 10.97 18.22
C THR A 384 -11.45 12.27 18.13
N GLY A 385 -11.62 12.81 16.93
CA GLY A 385 -12.33 14.05 16.70
C GLY A 385 -13.84 13.87 16.62
N LYS A 386 -14.53 14.99 16.46
CA LYS A 386 -15.96 15.02 16.15
C LYS A 386 -16.20 14.58 14.71
N THR A 387 -17.47 14.34 14.40
CA THR A 387 -17.96 14.15 13.04
C THR A 387 -17.56 15.32 12.14
N SER A 388 -17.28 15.04 10.87
CA SER A 388 -16.84 16.03 9.89
C SER A 388 -17.44 15.73 8.52
N ASP A 389 -17.76 16.80 7.80
CA ASP A 389 -18.38 16.66 6.48
C ASP A 389 -17.32 16.40 5.41
N ALA A 390 -17.71 15.64 4.40
CA ALA A 390 -16.95 15.42 3.18
C ALA A 390 -17.86 15.47 1.97
N VAL A 391 -17.28 15.90 0.85
CA VAL A 391 -17.98 15.99 -0.43
C VAL A 391 -17.23 15.16 -1.45
N LEU A 392 -17.97 14.43 -2.29
CA LEU A 392 -17.47 13.74 -3.46
C LEU A 392 -18.29 14.19 -4.68
N ARG A 393 -17.59 14.55 -5.76
CA ARG A 393 -18.18 14.91 -7.04
C ARG A 393 -17.40 14.25 -8.16
N TRP A 394 -18.09 13.85 -9.22
CA TRP A 394 -17.48 13.54 -10.50
C TRP A 394 -18.31 14.15 -11.64
N GLN A 395 -17.71 14.34 -12.80
CA GLN A 395 -18.40 14.88 -13.98
C GLN A 395 -19.07 13.77 -14.78
N SER A 396 -18.37 12.66 -14.97
CA SER A 396 -18.89 11.47 -15.60
C SER A 396 -18.19 10.23 -15.08
N ALA A 397 -18.89 9.11 -15.14
CA ALA A 397 -18.31 7.80 -14.93
C ALA A 397 -18.79 6.84 -16.03
N GLU A 398 -18.02 5.81 -16.29
CA GLU A 398 -18.34 4.71 -17.18
C GLU A 398 -17.89 3.43 -16.48
N LEU A 399 -18.80 2.48 -16.35
CA LEU A 399 -18.53 1.17 -15.76
C LEU A 399 -19.03 0.10 -16.73
N TYR A 400 -18.12 -0.73 -17.25
CA TYR A 400 -18.42 -1.74 -18.29
C TYR A 400 -19.28 -1.17 -19.44
N HIS A 401 -18.87 -0.02 -19.99
CA HIS A 401 -19.58 0.70 -21.05
C HIS A 401 -20.91 1.33 -20.68
N ILE A 402 -21.36 1.20 -19.43
CA ILE A 402 -22.56 1.86 -18.93
C ILE A 402 -22.19 3.27 -18.47
N PRO A 403 -22.67 4.33 -19.15
CA PRO A 403 -22.40 5.70 -18.74
C PRO A 403 -23.25 6.07 -17.53
N ALA A 404 -22.62 6.73 -16.58
CA ALA A 404 -23.22 7.34 -15.42
C ALA A 404 -22.97 8.85 -15.44
N GLY A 405 -24.04 9.61 -15.18
CA GLY A 405 -24.03 11.06 -15.19
C GLY A 405 -23.18 11.69 -14.06
N PRO A 406 -23.22 13.03 -13.96
CA PRO A 406 -22.53 13.74 -12.90
C PRO A 406 -23.07 13.34 -11.52
N LEU A 407 -22.17 13.31 -10.54
CA LEU A 407 -22.49 12.97 -9.15
C LEU A 407 -22.13 14.15 -8.23
N HIS A 408 -22.98 14.37 -7.24
CA HIS A 408 -22.67 15.18 -6.07
C HIS A 408 -23.19 14.47 -4.81
N VAL A 409 -22.29 14.14 -3.89
CA VAL A 409 -22.63 13.44 -2.66
C VAL A 409 -21.98 14.15 -1.47
N GLU A 410 -22.77 14.35 -0.43
CA GLU A 410 -22.34 14.85 0.87
C GLU A 410 -22.36 13.71 1.89
N LEU A 411 -21.25 13.53 2.59
CA LEU A 411 -20.98 12.45 3.53
C LEU A 411 -20.64 13.04 4.89
N VAL A 412 -21.14 12.40 5.95
CA VAL A 412 -20.69 12.63 7.31
C VAL A 412 -19.69 11.55 7.69
N LEU A 413 -18.47 11.97 8.00
CA LEU A 413 -17.38 11.11 8.46
C LEU A 413 -17.36 11.10 9.97
N ASN A 414 -17.21 9.91 10.55
CA ASN A 414 -17.04 9.73 11.99
C ASN A 414 -15.81 8.85 12.26
N PRO A 415 -15.35 8.73 13.51
CA PRO A 415 -14.19 7.91 13.84
C PRO A 415 -14.29 6.44 13.39
N GLN A 416 -15.51 5.90 13.29
CA GLN A 416 -15.78 4.49 12.98
C GLN A 416 -16.16 4.24 11.52
N GLY A 417 -16.41 5.27 10.71
CA GLY A 417 -17.05 5.08 9.40
C GLY A 417 -17.40 6.36 8.66
N PHE A 418 -18.24 6.21 7.65
CA PHE A 418 -18.96 7.30 7.00
C PHE A 418 -20.43 6.93 6.78
N GLN A 419 -21.25 7.95 6.59
CA GLN A 419 -22.63 7.80 6.17
C GLN A 419 -23.04 8.92 5.22
N LEU A 420 -23.98 8.65 4.34
CA LEU A 420 -24.62 9.61 3.48
C LEU A 420 -25.42 10.63 4.29
N GLN A 421 -25.28 11.91 3.96
CA GLN A 421 -26.00 12.98 4.65
C GLN A 421 -27.44 13.12 4.15
N GLN A 422 -27.65 12.99 2.84
CA GLN A 422 -28.96 13.03 2.20
C GLN A 422 -29.01 12.06 1.01
N PRO A 423 -30.17 11.45 0.73
CA PRO A 423 -30.36 10.65 -0.48
C PRO A 423 -29.96 11.41 -1.74
N PHE A 424 -29.42 10.70 -2.73
CA PHE A 424 -29.04 11.29 -4.02
C PHE A 424 -29.51 10.43 -5.19
N THR A 425 -29.63 11.05 -6.35
CA THR A 425 -30.01 10.36 -7.59
C THR A 425 -28.90 10.49 -8.62
N LEU A 426 -28.57 9.37 -9.28
CA LEU A 426 -27.61 9.27 -10.36
C LEU A 426 -28.35 8.96 -11.66
N ALA A 427 -28.19 9.79 -12.68
CA ALA A 427 -28.73 9.51 -14.02
C ALA A 427 -27.90 8.42 -14.72
N LEU A 428 -28.55 7.40 -15.27
CA LEU A 428 -27.93 6.36 -16.09
C LEU A 428 -28.94 5.81 -17.11
N LEU A 429 -28.49 5.53 -18.34
CA LEU A 429 -29.28 4.82 -19.35
C LEU A 429 -30.70 5.40 -19.59
N GLY A 430 -30.84 6.73 -19.54
CA GLY A 430 -32.13 7.42 -19.70
C GLY A 430 -33.08 7.36 -18.49
N GLY A 431 -32.67 6.67 -17.42
CA GLY A 431 -33.37 6.59 -16.15
C GLY A 431 -32.53 7.09 -14.98
N GLU A 432 -32.91 6.68 -13.77
CA GLU A 432 -32.36 7.18 -12.52
C GLU A 432 -32.08 6.05 -11.52
N LEU A 433 -30.94 6.09 -10.84
CA LEU A 433 -30.61 5.28 -9.68
C LEU A 433 -30.62 6.16 -8.44
N HIS A 434 -31.61 5.96 -7.59
CA HIS A 434 -31.80 6.66 -6.34
C HIS A 434 -31.14 5.88 -5.20
N PHE A 435 -30.23 6.52 -4.48
CA PHE A 435 -29.59 5.96 -3.28
C PHE A 435 -30.23 6.56 -2.03
N ARG A 436 -30.91 5.73 -1.25
CA ARG A 436 -31.57 6.14 0.00
C ARG A 436 -30.62 6.05 1.20
N HIS A 437 -29.78 5.03 1.22
CA HIS A 437 -28.80 4.81 2.29
C HIS A 437 -27.46 4.41 1.70
N LEU A 438 -26.39 4.91 2.29
CA LEU A 438 -25.02 4.53 1.97
C LEU A 438 -24.18 4.78 3.23
N ALA A 439 -23.60 3.72 3.81
CA ALA A 439 -22.74 3.84 4.96
C ALA A 439 -21.63 2.80 4.93
N ALA A 440 -20.51 3.11 5.59
CA ALA A 440 -19.45 2.14 5.82
C ALA A 440 -18.90 2.26 7.23
N ARG A 441 -18.43 1.12 7.77
CA ARG A 441 -17.75 1.05 9.06
C ARG A 441 -16.39 0.39 8.88
N TRP A 442 -15.35 1.02 9.42
CA TRP A 442 -13.96 0.59 9.23
C TRP A 442 -13.58 -0.61 10.09
N ALA A 443 -14.22 -0.77 11.26
CA ALA A 443 -13.86 -1.77 12.26
C ALA A 443 -15.07 -2.26 13.07
N GLY A 444 -14.90 -3.42 13.71
CA GLY A 444 -15.89 -4.07 14.57
C GLY A 444 -16.78 -5.09 13.84
N PRO A 445 -17.74 -5.69 14.56
CA PRO A 445 -18.60 -6.77 14.05
C PRO A 445 -19.50 -6.36 12.87
N ARG A 446 -19.76 -5.06 12.70
CA ARG A 446 -20.51 -4.49 11.58
C ARG A 446 -19.62 -3.74 10.59
N SER A 447 -18.33 -4.07 10.53
CA SER A 447 -17.41 -3.48 9.54
C SER A 447 -17.85 -3.82 8.12
N GLY A 448 -17.46 -3.02 7.14
CA GLY A 448 -17.91 -3.17 5.77
C GLY A 448 -18.89 -2.07 5.38
N PHE A 449 -19.80 -2.37 4.47
CA PHE A 449 -20.54 -1.38 3.70
C PHE A 449 -22.02 -1.75 3.60
N SER A 450 -22.91 -0.77 3.73
CA SER A 450 -24.34 -0.94 3.51
C SER A 450 -24.86 0.08 2.51
N MET A 451 -25.77 -0.34 1.63
CA MET A 451 -26.48 0.54 0.71
C MET A 451 -27.92 0.11 0.49
N SER A 452 -28.80 1.06 0.16
CA SER A 452 -30.15 0.77 -0.32
C SER A 452 -30.60 1.83 -1.31
N GLY A 453 -31.53 1.47 -2.19
CA GLY A 453 -31.93 2.35 -3.27
C GLY A 453 -33.01 1.80 -4.17
N ASP A 454 -33.19 2.46 -5.30
CA ASP A 454 -34.12 2.04 -6.34
C ASP A 454 -33.65 2.55 -7.70
N LEU A 455 -33.89 1.73 -8.73
CA LEU A 455 -33.67 2.05 -10.12
C LEU A 455 -35.03 2.39 -10.74
N ARG A 456 -35.11 3.46 -11.53
CA ARG A 456 -36.35 3.89 -12.17
C ARG A 456 -36.12 4.17 -13.64
N GLY A 457 -36.96 3.58 -14.49
CA GLY A 457 -37.09 3.99 -15.88
C GLY A 457 -35.84 3.76 -16.75
N VAL A 458 -34.96 2.83 -16.40
CA VAL A 458 -33.77 2.53 -17.22
C VAL A 458 -34.19 1.97 -18.57
N SER A 459 -33.70 2.56 -19.65
CA SER A 459 -34.05 2.17 -21.02
C SER A 459 -33.38 0.84 -21.40
N MET A 460 -34.20 -0.17 -21.71
CA MET A 460 -33.70 -1.44 -22.23
C MET A 460 -33.07 -1.31 -23.60
N ALA A 461 -33.55 -0.38 -24.43
CA ALA A 461 -33.00 -0.14 -25.75
C ALA A 461 -31.56 0.41 -25.67
N GLN A 462 -31.29 1.30 -24.71
CA GLN A 462 -29.93 1.80 -24.48
C GLN A 462 -29.02 0.73 -23.87
N LEU A 463 -29.51 0.01 -22.85
CA LEU A 463 -28.76 -1.06 -22.19
C LEU A 463 -28.35 -2.16 -23.18
N THR A 464 -29.30 -2.66 -23.97
CA THR A 464 -29.03 -3.75 -24.93
C THR A 464 -28.07 -3.32 -26.03
N LYS A 465 -28.22 -2.09 -26.53
CA LYS A 465 -27.27 -1.53 -27.51
C LYS A 465 -25.84 -1.48 -26.96
N ILE A 466 -25.65 -1.04 -25.72
CA ILE A 466 -24.33 -0.97 -25.07
C ILE A 466 -23.75 -2.37 -24.84
N MET A 467 -24.59 -3.30 -24.40
CA MET A 467 -24.18 -4.67 -24.08
C MET A 467 -24.07 -5.58 -25.31
N HIS A 468 -24.36 -5.06 -26.51
CA HIS A 468 -24.46 -5.82 -27.76
C HIS A 468 -25.45 -7.00 -27.64
N TRP A 469 -26.52 -6.80 -26.87
CA TRP A 469 -27.62 -7.74 -26.72
C TRP A 469 -28.70 -7.49 -27.77
N PRO A 470 -29.57 -8.48 -28.01
CA PRO A 470 -30.76 -8.30 -28.84
C PRO A 470 -31.58 -7.08 -28.40
N PRO A 471 -32.17 -6.31 -29.36
CA PRO A 471 -32.78 -5.03 -29.07
C PRO A 471 -34.09 -5.21 -28.29
N PHE A 472 -34.01 -5.09 -26.97
CA PHE A 472 -35.19 -5.07 -26.11
C PHE A 472 -35.74 -3.66 -25.95
N THR A 473 -37.07 -3.54 -26.02
CA THR A 473 -37.79 -2.28 -25.79
C THR A 473 -38.38 -2.21 -24.38
N GLY A 474 -38.71 -1.00 -23.93
CA GLY A 474 -39.32 -0.76 -22.61
C GLY A 474 -38.33 -0.26 -21.56
N THR A 475 -38.78 -0.25 -20.32
CA THR A 475 -38.02 0.26 -19.17
C THR A 475 -37.92 -0.76 -18.06
N VAL A 476 -36.81 -0.72 -17.32
CA VAL A 476 -36.62 -1.47 -16.07
C VAL A 476 -36.65 -0.52 -14.89
N SER A 477 -37.42 -0.89 -13.88
CA SER A 477 -37.38 -0.28 -12.56
C SER A 477 -37.10 -1.37 -11.53
N ALA A 478 -36.33 -1.09 -10.49
CA ALA A 478 -36.00 -2.08 -9.47
C ALA A 478 -35.94 -1.46 -8.07
N THR A 479 -36.36 -2.21 -7.06
CA THR A 479 -36.17 -1.84 -5.66
C THR A 479 -35.01 -2.63 -5.08
N ILE A 480 -34.04 -1.91 -4.53
CA ILE A 480 -32.86 -2.46 -3.88
C ILE A 480 -33.04 -2.33 -2.37
N PRO A 481 -33.33 -3.42 -1.63
CA PRO A 481 -33.39 -3.39 -0.18
C PRO A 481 -31.99 -3.10 0.40
N GLU A 482 -31.85 -3.09 1.73
CA GLU A 482 -30.51 -2.93 2.31
C GLU A 482 -29.62 -4.10 1.90
N LEU A 483 -28.61 -3.80 1.08
CA LEU A 483 -27.48 -4.65 0.74
C LEU A 483 -26.37 -4.40 1.76
N ARG A 484 -25.86 -5.45 2.38
CA ARG A 484 -24.75 -5.37 3.34
C ARG A 484 -23.59 -6.23 2.87
N TYR A 485 -22.44 -5.60 2.74
CA TYR A 485 -21.15 -6.23 2.52
C TYR A 485 -20.40 -6.31 3.84
N HIS A 486 -20.01 -7.51 4.25
CA HIS A 486 -19.18 -7.75 5.44
C HIS A 486 -18.22 -8.90 5.18
N ALA A 487 -16.93 -8.67 5.45
CA ALA A 487 -15.88 -9.71 5.41
C ALA A 487 -15.80 -10.54 4.10
N GLY A 488 -16.23 -9.97 2.96
CA GLY A 488 -16.23 -10.67 1.66
C GLY A 488 -17.62 -11.09 1.20
N ASP A 489 -18.60 -11.11 2.10
CA ASP A 489 -19.95 -11.61 1.82
C ASP A 489 -20.93 -10.47 1.57
N ILE A 490 -21.87 -10.68 0.65
CA ILE A 490 -23.00 -9.78 0.38
C ILE A 490 -24.29 -10.46 0.81
N THR A 491 -25.12 -9.73 1.57
CA THR A 491 -26.45 -10.16 2.01
C THR A 491 -27.48 -9.08 1.73
N THR A 492 -28.74 -9.48 1.52
CA THR A 492 -29.87 -8.55 1.49
C THR A 492 -30.74 -8.67 2.75
N SER A 493 -31.33 -7.55 3.19
CA SER A 493 -32.33 -7.53 4.27
C SER A 493 -33.73 -8.00 3.84
N GLY A 494 -33.97 -8.09 2.53
CA GLY A 494 -35.24 -8.50 1.94
C GLY A 494 -35.06 -8.88 0.47
N ALA A 495 -36.17 -9.01 -0.25
CA ALA A 495 -36.14 -9.35 -1.66
C ALA A 495 -35.82 -8.13 -2.53
N LEU A 496 -34.96 -8.31 -3.52
CA LEU A 496 -34.82 -7.40 -4.65
C LEU A 496 -36.07 -7.59 -5.53
N SER A 497 -36.63 -6.52 -6.07
CA SER A 497 -37.71 -6.62 -7.06
C SER A 497 -37.40 -5.79 -8.28
N ALA A 498 -37.76 -6.26 -9.46
CA ALA A 498 -37.61 -5.55 -10.71
C ALA A 498 -38.88 -5.68 -11.56
N GLN A 499 -39.38 -4.55 -12.04
CA GLN A 499 -40.46 -4.49 -13.02
C GLN A 499 -39.84 -4.47 -14.41
N VAL A 500 -40.12 -5.51 -15.20
CA VAL A 500 -39.53 -5.72 -16.53
C VAL A 500 -40.53 -6.43 -17.43
N PHE A 501 -40.59 -6.01 -18.70
CA PHE A 501 -41.53 -6.55 -19.71
C PHE A 501 -43.00 -6.64 -19.24
N GLY A 502 -43.44 -5.69 -18.42
CA GLY A 502 -44.81 -5.63 -17.90
C GLY A 502 -45.14 -6.61 -16.78
N GLY A 503 -44.16 -7.37 -16.29
CA GLY A 503 -44.27 -8.23 -15.11
C GLY A 503 -43.29 -7.83 -13.99
N GLU A 504 -43.21 -8.65 -12.96
CA GLU A 504 -42.30 -8.50 -11.83
C GLU A 504 -41.37 -9.72 -11.71
N VAL A 505 -40.09 -9.45 -11.46
CA VAL A 505 -39.08 -10.44 -11.07
C VAL A 505 -38.62 -10.10 -9.66
N ARG A 506 -38.73 -11.05 -8.73
CA ARG A 506 -38.25 -10.91 -7.35
C ARG A 506 -37.09 -11.86 -7.10
N VAL A 507 -36.05 -11.38 -6.42
CA VAL A 507 -34.92 -12.20 -5.96
C VAL A 507 -34.89 -12.16 -4.44
N GLY A 508 -35.27 -13.27 -3.82
CA GLY A 508 -35.22 -13.49 -2.38
C GLY A 508 -33.92 -14.18 -1.94
N ASP A 509 -33.61 -14.05 -0.65
CA ASP A 509 -32.52 -14.76 0.02
C ASP A 509 -31.16 -14.64 -0.68
N LEU A 510 -30.87 -13.48 -1.27
CA LEU A 510 -29.60 -13.26 -1.97
C LEU A 510 -28.45 -13.27 -0.97
N HIS A 511 -27.57 -14.25 -1.14
CA HIS A 511 -26.34 -14.41 -0.39
C HIS A 511 -25.20 -14.66 -1.36
N ILE A 512 -24.15 -13.84 -1.33
CA ILE A 512 -22.95 -14.05 -2.13
C ILE A 512 -21.75 -14.15 -1.20
N GLU A 513 -21.13 -15.32 -1.15
CA GLU A 513 -19.91 -15.56 -0.39
C GLU A 513 -18.68 -15.24 -1.26
N ASN A 514 -17.63 -14.70 -0.64
CA ASN A 514 -16.37 -14.39 -1.33
C ASN A 514 -16.54 -13.54 -2.60
N PHE A 515 -17.38 -12.50 -2.57
CA PHE A 515 -17.73 -11.68 -3.75
C PHE A 515 -16.52 -11.10 -4.50
N LEU A 516 -15.45 -10.73 -3.77
CA LEU A 516 -14.19 -10.22 -4.34
C LEU A 516 -13.08 -11.28 -4.41
N GLY A 517 -13.39 -12.54 -4.08
CA GLY A 517 -12.48 -13.66 -4.10
C GLY A 517 -12.34 -14.30 -5.48
N VAL A 518 -11.50 -15.33 -5.56
CA VAL A 518 -11.23 -16.04 -6.83
C VAL A 518 -12.40 -16.94 -7.24
N LEU A 519 -13.19 -17.42 -6.28
CA LEU A 519 -14.28 -18.38 -6.50
C LEU A 519 -15.54 -17.92 -5.73
N PRO A 520 -16.28 -16.92 -6.25
CA PRO A 520 -17.51 -16.45 -5.59
C PRO A 520 -18.61 -17.50 -5.66
N LEU A 521 -19.42 -17.61 -4.60
CA LEU A 521 -20.57 -18.51 -4.52
C LEU A 521 -21.84 -17.69 -4.27
N LEU A 522 -22.79 -17.71 -5.21
CA LEU A 522 -24.07 -17.03 -5.09
C LEU A 522 -25.17 -18.05 -4.78
N ARG A 523 -26.01 -17.73 -3.79
CA ARG A 523 -27.28 -18.43 -3.50
C ARG A 523 -28.44 -17.44 -3.55
N ALA A 524 -29.56 -17.84 -4.17
CA ALA A 524 -30.77 -17.03 -4.24
C ALA A 524 -32.01 -17.84 -4.61
N ASN A 525 -33.19 -17.24 -4.42
CA ASN A 525 -34.46 -17.69 -5.00
C ASN A 525 -35.00 -16.61 -5.94
N VAL A 526 -35.50 -16.98 -7.11
CA VAL A 526 -36.07 -16.04 -8.10
C VAL A 526 -37.53 -16.37 -8.33
N GLU A 527 -38.41 -15.37 -8.30
CA GLU A 527 -39.83 -15.47 -8.62
C GLU A 527 -40.13 -14.57 -9.82
N ILE A 528 -40.93 -15.04 -10.76
CA ILE A 528 -41.34 -14.32 -11.96
C ILE A 528 -42.86 -14.33 -12.01
N ALA A 529 -43.47 -13.16 -12.06
CA ALA A 529 -44.92 -13.00 -12.11
C ALA A 529 -45.33 -12.06 -13.25
N GLY A 530 -46.22 -12.51 -14.13
CA GLY A 530 -46.89 -11.66 -15.09
C GLY A 530 -46.02 -11.18 -16.26
N LEU A 531 -44.91 -11.85 -16.57
CA LEU A 531 -43.96 -11.39 -17.59
C LEU A 531 -44.55 -11.57 -19.00
N ARG A 532 -44.61 -10.51 -19.81
CA ARG A 532 -45.14 -10.61 -21.18
C ARG A 532 -44.09 -11.24 -22.10
N LEU A 533 -44.44 -12.35 -22.75
CA LEU A 533 -43.52 -13.09 -23.62
C LEU A 533 -43.24 -12.39 -24.94
N LYS A 534 -44.19 -11.62 -25.48
CA LYS A 534 -44.03 -11.03 -26.82
C LYS A 534 -42.81 -10.10 -26.90
N PRO A 535 -42.63 -9.09 -26.02
CA PRO A 535 -41.44 -8.24 -26.03
C PRO A 535 -40.12 -8.99 -25.83
N LEU A 536 -40.15 -10.10 -25.08
CA LEU A 536 -38.98 -10.93 -24.81
C LEU A 536 -38.60 -11.76 -26.04
N THR A 537 -39.57 -12.28 -26.77
CA THR A 537 -39.36 -13.22 -27.88
C THR A 537 -39.13 -12.51 -29.21
N ASP A 538 -39.77 -11.36 -29.43
CA ASP A 538 -39.61 -10.55 -30.64
C ASP A 538 -38.15 -10.11 -30.89
N ALA A 539 -37.36 -9.96 -29.83
CA ALA A 539 -35.98 -9.48 -29.94
C ALA A 539 -35.03 -10.50 -30.59
N PHE A 540 -35.41 -11.78 -30.64
CA PHE A 540 -34.53 -12.85 -31.08
C PHE A 540 -34.98 -13.45 -32.41
N HIS A 541 -34.02 -14.01 -33.16
CA HIS A 541 -34.31 -14.67 -34.45
C HIS A 541 -34.96 -16.05 -34.29
N PHE A 542 -35.32 -16.46 -33.06
CA PHE A 542 -35.99 -17.74 -32.81
C PHE A 542 -37.49 -17.70 -33.18
N GLY A 543 -38.05 -16.52 -33.47
CA GLY A 543 -39.49 -16.31 -33.71
C GLY A 543 -40.20 -15.73 -32.48
N TYR A 544 -41.48 -15.34 -32.63
CA TYR A 544 -42.24 -14.78 -31.50
C TYR A 544 -43.12 -15.82 -30.79
N ILE A 545 -43.27 -15.60 -29.48
CA ILE A 545 -44.21 -16.27 -28.57
C ILE A 545 -44.91 -15.18 -27.77
N SER A 546 -46.24 -15.17 -27.78
CA SER A 546 -47.07 -14.23 -27.03
C SER A 546 -47.84 -14.95 -25.94
N GLY A 547 -48.05 -14.29 -24.81
CA GLY A 547 -48.64 -14.86 -23.60
C GLY A 547 -48.07 -14.18 -22.36
N VAL A 548 -48.54 -14.60 -21.18
CA VAL A 548 -48.04 -14.14 -19.88
C VAL A 548 -47.37 -15.31 -19.18
N LEU A 549 -46.12 -15.11 -18.74
CA LEU A 549 -45.28 -16.12 -18.10
C LEU A 549 -45.20 -15.89 -16.60
N ASN A 550 -45.43 -16.95 -15.84
CA ASN A 550 -45.09 -17.06 -14.43
C ASN A 550 -44.01 -18.13 -14.24
N GLY A 551 -43.26 -18.04 -13.15
CA GLY A 551 -42.33 -19.09 -12.79
C GLY A 551 -41.53 -18.81 -11.53
N ASP A 552 -40.76 -19.79 -11.12
CA ASP A 552 -39.84 -19.71 -9.99
C ASP A 552 -38.54 -20.47 -10.28
N VAL A 553 -37.44 -19.98 -9.71
CA VAL A 553 -36.14 -20.65 -9.65
C VAL A 553 -35.77 -20.76 -8.19
N LYS A 554 -35.86 -21.96 -7.64
CA LYS A 554 -35.55 -22.27 -6.24
C LYS A 554 -34.13 -22.79 -6.11
N ASN A 555 -33.51 -22.49 -4.97
CA ASN A 555 -32.18 -22.98 -4.59
C ASN A 555 -31.12 -22.71 -5.65
N LEU A 556 -31.17 -21.54 -6.31
CA LEU A 556 -30.18 -21.17 -7.32
C LEU A 556 -28.81 -21.08 -6.66
N THR A 557 -27.86 -21.88 -7.14
CA THR A 557 -26.48 -21.88 -6.71
C THR A 557 -25.59 -21.62 -7.91
N LEU A 558 -24.85 -20.52 -7.89
CA LEU A 558 -23.85 -20.20 -8.91
C LEU A 558 -22.45 -20.26 -8.30
N LEU A 559 -21.57 -21.07 -8.87
CA LEU A 559 -20.15 -21.10 -8.54
C LEU A 559 -19.38 -20.38 -9.64
N ASN A 560 -18.59 -19.36 -9.27
CA ASN A 560 -17.83 -18.55 -10.22
C ASN A 560 -18.70 -17.98 -11.36
N TRP A 561 -19.92 -17.55 -11.02
CA TRP A 561 -20.93 -17.04 -11.97
C TRP A 561 -21.48 -18.05 -12.98
N SER A 562 -21.17 -19.35 -12.81
CA SER A 562 -21.75 -20.45 -13.58
C SER A 562 -22.79 -21.21 -12.73
N PRO A 563 -23.94 -21.62 -13.30
CA PRO A 563 -24.94 -22.42 -12.57
C PRO A 563 -24.42 -23.80 -12.20
N GLU A 564 -24.54 -24.16 -10.92
CA GLU A 564 -24.16 -25.47 -10.38
C GLU A 564 -25.39 -26.30 -10.02
N ALA A 565 -26.41 -25.65 -9.42
CA ALA A 565 -27.67 -26.29 -9.07
C ALA A 565 -28.81 -25.27 -9.03
N PHE A 566 -30.01 -25.70 -9.44
CA PHE A 566 -31.26 -24.95 -9.27
C PHE A 566 -32.48 -25.80 -9.63
N GLN A 567 -33.67 -25.37 -9.20
CA GLN A 567 -34.95 -25.92 -9.62
C GLN A 567 -35.80 -24.80 -10.24
N ALA A 568 -35.93 -24.79 -11.56
CA ALA A 568 -36.71 -23.82 -12.29
C ALA A 568 -38.03 -24.41 -12.78
N GLN A 569 -39.11 -23.64 -12.70
CA GLN A 569 -40.40 -23.95 -13.30
C GLN A 569 -40.96 -22.71 -13.95
N PHE A 570 -41.31 -22.79 -15.22
CA PHE A 570 -41.91 -21.70 -15.98
C PHE A 570 -43.17 -22.19 -16.67
N HIS A 571 -44.23 -21.40 -16.65
CA HIS A 571 -45.49 -21.74 -17.31
C HIS A 571 -46.26 -20.49 -17.71
N THR A 572 -47.05 -20.60 -18.76
CA THR A 572 -47.93 -19.53 -19.20
C THR A 572 -49.27 -19.59 -18.50
N VAL A 573 -49.79 -18.43 -18.13
CA VAL A 573 -51.11 -18.28 -17.52
C VAL A 573 -52.06 -17.52 -18.45
N PRO A 574 -53.33 -17.94 -18.57
CA PRO A 574 -54.31 -17.23 -19.36
C PRO A 574 -54.65 -15.89 -18.70
N VAL A 575 -54.54 -14.79 -19.45
CA VAL A 575 -54.86 -13.43 -18.98
C VAL A 575 -55.79 -12.76 -19.98
N HIS A 576 -56.88 -12.18 -19.49
CA HIS A 576 -57.87 -11.50 -20.32
C HIS A 576 -57.21 -10.39 -21.16
N GLY A 577 -57.49 -10.38 -22.47
CA GLY A 577 -56.93 -9.40 -23.42
C GLY A 577 -55.50 -9.68 -23.90
N VAL A 578 -54.87 -10.79 -23.49
CA VAL A 578 -53.55 -11.23 -23.98
C VAL A 578 -53.69 -12.57 -24.69
N SER A 579 -53.46 -12.61 -26.01
CA SER A 579 -53.52 -13.85 -26.76
C SER A 579 -52.27 -14.73 -26.55
N GLN A 580 -52.47 -16.04 -26.43
CA GLN A 580 -51.40 -17.03 -26.42
C GLN A 580 -51.15 -17.59 -27.82
N LYS A 581 -50.10 -17.12 -28.47
CA LYS A 581 -49.76 -17.49 -29.85
C LYS A 581 -48.27 -17.73 -30.03
N ILE A 582 -47.91 -18.67 -30.89
CA ILE A 582 -46.53 -19.01 -31.25
C ILE A 582 -46.34 -18.97 -32.77
N SER A 583 -45.24 -18.38 -33.22
CA SER A 583 -44.89 -18.35 -34.64
C SER A 583 -44.35 -19.69 -35.14
N TYR A 584 -44.47 -19.96 -36.44
CA TYR A 584 -43.87 -21.14 -37.06
C TYR A 584 -42.35 -21.25 -36.80
N ALA A 585 -41.63 -20.14 -36.88
CA ALA A 585 -40.20 -20.08 -36.59
C ALA A 585 -39.88 -20.50 -35.14
N ALA A 586 -40.72 -20.09 -34.18
CA ALA A 586 -40.59 -20.48 -32.77
C ALA A 586 -40.90 -21.97 -32.55
N VAL A 587 -41.90 -22.52 -33.24
CA VAL A 587 -42.16 -23.97 -33.24
C VAL A 587 -40.91 -24.72 -33.72
N GLN A 588 -40.36 -24.37 -34.88
CA GLN A 588 -39.16 -25.02 -35.41
C GLN A 588 -37.95 -24.90 -34.47
N SER A 589 -37.79 -23.76 -33.81
CA SER A 589 -36.69 -23.53 -32.87
C SER A 589 -36.85 -24.37 -31.60
N LEU A 590 -38.06 -24.48 -31.05
CA LEU A 590 -38.34 -25.34 -29.90
C LEU A 590 -38.19 -26.83 -30.24
N THR A 591 -38.61 -27.28 -31.43
CA THR A 591 -38.41 -28.68 -31.85
C THR A 591 -36.92 -29.03 -31.96
N ARG A 592 -36.08 -28.12 -32.47
CA ARG A 592 -34.61 -28.30 -32.52
C ARG A 592 -33.99 -28.39 -31.13
N LEU A 593 -34.51 -27.64 -30.16
CA LEU A 593 -34.04 -27.67 -28.76
C LEU A 593 -34.41 -28.99 -28.05
N GLY A 594 -35.56 -29.59 -28.38
CA GLY A 594 -36.05 -30.84 -27.79
C GLY A 594 -35.31 -32.13 -28.19
N GLY A 595 -34.30 -32.03 -29.07
CA GLY A 595 -33.40 -33.15 -29.42
C GLY A 595 -34.00 -34.24 -30.33
N GLY A 596 -35.10 -33.99 -31.02
CA GLY A 596 -35.80 -34.98 -31.84
C GLY A 596 -35.93 -34.61 -33.33
N ASN A 597 -35.77 -35.63 -34.20
CA ASN A 597 -36.26 -35.64 -35.58
C ASN A 597 -37.77 -35.92 -35.57
N GLY A 598 -38.62 -34.98 -35.16
CA GLY A 598 -40.06 -35.26 -35.23
C GLY A 598 -40.98 -34.20 -34.63
N ILE A 599 -41.84 -33.66 -35.49
CA ILE A 599 -43.17 -33.13 -35.13
C ILE A 599 -44.05 -34.38 -34.93
N SER A 600 -44.54 -34.64 -33.71
CA SER A 600 -45.53 -35.70 -33.49
C SER A 600 -46.92 -35.21 -33.92
N GLY A 601 -47.42 -35.72 -35.04
CA GLY A 601 -48.79 -35.50 -35.52
C GLY A 601 -48.91 -35.06 -36.99
N PHE A 602 -49.51 -35.93 -37.80
CA PHE A 602 -50.14 -35.86 -39.15
C PHE A 602 -49.77 -34.80 -40.23
N PHE A 603 -49.04 -33.72 -39.96
CA PHE A 603 -48.90 -32.60 -40.91
C PHE A 603 -47.49 -32.47 -41.48
N GLN A 604 -47.16 -33.39 -42.39
CA GLN A 604 -45.94 -33.33 -43.20
C GLN A 604 -46.03 -32.20 -44.24
N GLY A 605 -45.15 -31.21 -44.10
CA GLY A 605 -44.49 -30.52 -45.21
C GLY A 605 -45.22 -29.39 -45.95
N MET A 606 -46.54 -29.47 -46.22
CA MET A 606 -47.18 -28.55 -47.17
C MET A 606 -48.16 -27.53 -46.56
N PHE A 607 -48.95 -27.90 -45.54
CA PHE A 607 -49.97 -27.00 -44.95
C PHE A 607 -49.44 -26.03 -43.88
N LEU A 608 -48.33 -26.34 -43.21
CA LEU A 608 -47.77 -25.50 -42.14
C LEU A 608 -47.13 -24.20 -42.67
N ARG A 609 -46.72 -24.16 -43.94
CA ARG A 609 -46.17 -22.94 -44.58
C ARG A 609 -47.22 -21.87 -44.87
N MET A 610 -48.50 -22.23 -44.88
CA MET A 610 -49.63 -21.30 -45.10
C MET A 610 -50.00 -20.51 -43.83
N PHE A 611 -49.68 -21.02 -42.63
CA PHE A 611 -50.03 -20.39 -41.36
C PHE A 611 -48.80 -19.77 -40.71
N LYS A 612 -48.84 -18.45 -40.49
CA LYS A 612 -47.73 -17.72 -39.85
C LYS A 612 -47.67 -17.94 -38.33
N THR A 613 -48.80 -18.33 -37.71
CA THR A 613 -48.98 -18.35 -36.26
C THR A 613 -49.95 -19.45 -35.81
N PHE A 614 -49.69 -20.06 -34.66
CA PHE A 614 -50.52 -21.08 -34.02
C PHE A 614 -50.96 -20.61 -32.62
N ALA A 615 -52.18 -20.93 -32.20
CA ALA A 615 -52.65 -20.69 -30.84
C ALA A 615 -52.27 -21.86 -29.92
N TYR A 616 -52.01 -21.58 -28.64
CA TYR A 616 -51.67 -22.61 -27.66
C TYR A 616 -52.38 -22.39 -26.32
N ALA A 617 -52.73 -23.50 -25.65
CA ALA A 617 -53.42 -23.49 -24.36
C ALA A 617 -52.43 -23.39 -23.19
N HIS A 618 -51.36 -24.18 -23.24
CA HIS A 618 -50.35 -24.22 -22.18
C HIS A 618 -48.95 -24.28 -22.80
N LEU A 619 -48.03 -23.49 -22.26
CA LEU A 619 -46.60 -23.57 -22.52
C LEU A 619 -45.91 -23.59 -21.17
N GLY A 620 -44.97 -24.51 -20.96
CA GLY A 620 -44.22 -24.56 -19.71
C GLY A 620 -43.06 -25.53 -19.76
N MET A 621 -42.07 -25.23 -18.94
CA MET A 621 -40.81 -25.97 -18.87
C MET A 621 -40.30 -25.96 -17.44
N GLY A 622 -39.96 -27.14 -16.94
CA GLY A 622 -39.22 -27.31 -15.69
C GLY A 622 -37.80 -27.77 -15.98
N VAL A 623 -36.84 -27.27 -15.19
CA VAL A 623 -35.43 -27.66 -15.26
C VAL A 623 -34.91 -27.84 -13.84
N HIS A 624 -34.45 -29.05 -13.51
CA HIS A 624 -33.74 -29.33 -12.27
C HIS A 624 -32.28 -29.62 -12.60
N LEU A 625 -31.40 -28.68 -12.31
CA LEU A 625 -29.96 -28.83 -12.49
C LEU A 625 -29.35 -29.35 -11.18
N LYS A 626 -28.62 -30.46 -11.27
CA LYS A 626 -27.79 -30.98 -10.18
C LYS A 626 -26.64 -31.80 -10.75
N ASP A 627 -25.43 -31.60 -10.23
CA ASP A 627 -24.23 -32.37 -10.57
C ASP A 627 -23.95 -32.39 -12.10
N GLY A 628 -24.16 -31.26 -12.79
CA GLY A 628 -23.97 -31.11 -14.24
C GLY A 628 -25.06 -31.70 -15.12
N VAL A 629 -26.08 -32.37 -14.54
CA VAL A 629 -27.19 -32.97 -15.28
C VAL A 629 -28.45 -32.13 -15.10
N ALA A 630 -29.07 -31.75 -16.22
CA ALA A 630 -30.35 -31.06 -16.25
C ALA A 630 -31.49 -32.06 -16.49
N GLU A 631 -32.38 -32.21 -15.51
CA GLU A 631 -33.63 -32.93 -15.65
C GLU A 631 -34.73 -32.00 -16.16
N LEU A 632 -35.31 -32.31 -17.31
CA LEU A 632 -36.31 -31.50 -18.00
C LEU A 632 -37.72 -32.05 -17.81
N SER A 633 -38.68 -31.14 -17.65
CA SER A 633 -40.12 -31.45 -17.59
C SER A 633 -40.95 -30.38 -18.31
N GLY A 634 -42.24 -30.66 -18.49
CA GLY A 634 -43.18 -29.77 -19.18
C GLY A 634 -44.54 -29.70 -18.50
N VAL A 635 -45.54 -29.17 -19.21
CA VAL A 635 -46.92 -28.98 -18.71
C VAL A 635 -47.71 -30.28 -18.60
N GLY A 636 -47.22 -31.37 -19.19
CA GLY A 636 -47.84 -32.69 -19.13
C GLY A 636 -46.84 -33.81 -19.40
N THR A 637 -47.25 -35.04 -19.12
CA THR A 637 -46.49 -36.27 -19.39
C THR A 637 -47.09 -37.04 -20.55
N GLU A 638 -46.23 -37.60 -21.41
CA GLU A 638 -46.61 -38.49 -22.51
C GLU A 638 -45.74 -39.75 -22.45
N ASP A 639 -46.16 -40.87 -23.04
CA ASP A 639 -45.61 -42.23 -22.80
C ASP A 639 -44.07 -42.32 -22.86
N SER A 640 -43.43 -41.55 -23.75
CA SER A 640 -41.97 -41.51 -23.92
C SER A 640 -41.34 -40.12 -23.74
N GLY A 641 -42.09 -39.14 -23.22
CA GLY A 641 -41.67 -37.74 -23.21
C GLY A 641 -42.40 -36.83 -22.23
N PHE A 642 -42.30 -35.53 -22.45
CA PHE A 642 -43.00 -34.48 -21.72
C PHE A 642 -43.47 -33.40 -22.69
N VAL A 643 -44.68 -32.87 -22.46
CA VAL A 643 -45.28 -31.85 -23.33
C VAL A 643 -44.78 -30.48 -22.88
N ILE A 644 -44.04 -29.78 -23.75
CA ILE A 644 -43.55 -28.42 -23.50
C ILE A 644 -44.63 -27.40 -23.86
N LEU A 645 -45.29 -27.61 -25.01
CA LEU A 645 -46.36 -26.76 -25.51
C LEU A 645 -47.55 -27.62 -25.95
N GLN A 646 -48.74 -27.24 -25.50
CA GLN A 646 -50.01 -27.83 -25.90
C GLN A 646 -50.80 -26.82 -26.73
N GLY A 647 -51.02 -27.14 -28.01
CA GLY A 647 -51.73 -26.30 -28.97
C GLY A 647 -53.23 -26.18 -28.67
N GLN A 648 -53.85 -25.13 -29.20
CA GLN A 648 -55.28 -24.84 -29.04
C GLN A 648 -55.95 -24.56 -30.39
N GLY A 649 -57.15 -25.12 -30.60
CA GLY A 649 -57.92 -24.90 -31.84
C GLY A 649 -57.32 -25.62 -33.05
N LEU A 650 -57.71 -25.21 -34.27
CA LEU A 650 -57.16 -25.72 -35.52
C LEU A 650 -56.59 -24.55 -36.34
N PRO A 651 -55.36 -24.66 -36.90
CA PRO A 651 -54.43 -25.79 -36.80
C PRO A 651 -53.75 -25.91 -35.42
N ARG A 652 -53.68 -27.15 -34.89
CA ARG A 652 -53.05 -27.47 -33.60
C ARG A 652 -51.61 -27.95 -33.78
N VAL A 653 -50.71 -27.48 -32.91
CA VAL A 653 -49.33 -27.98 -32.82
C VAL A 653 -49.01 -28.24 -31.36
N ASP A 654 -48.59 -29.46 -31.04
CA ASP A 654 -48.05 -29.84 -29.73
C ASP A 654 -46.53 -30.04 -29.86
N ILE A 655 -45.78 -29.65 -28.83
CA ILE A 655 -44.31 -29.80 -28.79
C ILE A 655 -43.95 -30.72 -27.63
N VAL A 656 -43.33 -31.84 -27.97
CA VAL A 656 -42.97 -32.91 -27.04
C VAL A 656 -41.45 -33.03 -26.97
N GLY A 657 -40.91 -33.05 -25.75
CA GLY A 657 -39.51 -33.38 -25.49
C GLY A 657 -39.37 -34.86 -25.11
N TYR A 658 -38.44 -35.56 -25.74
CA TYR A 658 -38.20 -37.00 -25.46
C TYR A 658 -37.04 -37.21 -24.47
N ASN A 659 -36.07 -36.29 -24.44
CA ASN A 659 -34.90 -36.41 -23.55
C ASN A 659 -35.15 -35.69 -22.23
N ARG A 660 -35.45 -36.45 -21.18
CA ARG A 660 -35.67 -35.94 -19.81
C ARG A 660 -34.38 -35.59 -19.06
N ARG A 661 -33.25 -36.18 -19.43
CA ARG A 661 -31.94 -35.91 -18.82
C ARG A 661 -30.96 -35.51 -19.91
N VAL A 662 -30.35 -34.36 -19.75
CA VAL A 662 -29.39 -33.81 -20.71
C VAL A 662 -28.22 -33.24 -19.93
N ASP A 663 -27.01 -33.39 -20.47
CA ASP A 663 -25.84 -32.68 -19.97
C ASP A 663 -26.07 -31.16 -20.06
N TRP A 664 -25.78 -30.44 -18.98
CA TRP A 664 -26.07 -29.01 -18.90
C TRP A 664 -25.27 -28.18 -19.91
N ASP A 665 -23.99 -28.51 -20.12
CA ASP A 665 -23.15 -27.80 -21.07
C ASP A 665 -23.62 -28.04 -22.51
N GLU A 666 -24.05 -29.27 -22.80
CA GLU A 666 -24.69 -29.60 -24.07
C GLU A 666 -26.00 -28.81 -24.28
N LEU A 667 -26.86 -28.74 -23.27
CA LEU A 667 -28.12 -27.99 -23.33
C LEU A 667 -27.86 -26.50 -23.58
N LEU A 668 -26.87 -25.91 -22.89
CA LEU A 668 -26.46 -24.52 -23.09
C LEU A 668 -25.87 -24.29 -24.47
N ALA A 669 -25.06 -25.21 -25.00
CA ALA A 669 -24.51 -25.11 -26.35
C ALA A 669 -25.62 -25.13 -27.42
N ARG A 670 -26.62 -25.99 -27.25
CA ARG A 670 -27.81 -26.06 -28.12
C ARG A 670 -28.63 -24.77 -28.06
N LEU A 671 -28.86 -24.24 -26.85
CA LEU A 671 -29.60 -22.98 -26.65
C LEU A 671 -28.89 -21.79 -27.30
N LYS A 672 -27.58 -21.64 -27.06
CA LYS A 672 -26.76 -20.61 -27.70
C LYS A 672 -26.86 -20.70 -29.22
N THR A 673 -26.79 -21.90 -29.78
CA THR A 673 -26.91 -22.11 -31.23
C THR A 673 -28.29 -21.68 -31.74
N ALA A 674 -29.38 -22.07 -31.07
CA ALA A 674 -30.75 -21.70 -31.46
C ALA A 674 -31.00 -20.19 -31.40
N MET A 675 -30.40 -19.48 -30.44
CA MET A 675 -30.52 -18.02 -30.32
C MET A 675 -29.81 -17.24 -31.43
N HIS A 676 -28.72 -17.80 -32.00
CA HIS A 676 -27.93 -17.14 -33.06
C HIS A 676 -28.28 -17.63 -34.48
N SER A 677 -28.89 -18.81 -34.63
CA SER A 677 -29.20 -19.42 -35.93
C SER A 677 -30.64 -19.18 -36.39
N GLY A 678 -30.84 -18.06 -37.10
CA GLY A 678 -32.10 -17.76 -37.80
C GLY A 678 -31.98 -16.50 -38.67
N ALA A 679 -32.55 -16.52 -39.87
CA ALA A 679 -32.72 -15.30 -40.68
C ALA A 679 -33.80 -14.41 -40.04
N GLN A 680 -33.58 -13.10 -39.97
CA GLN A 680 -34.63 -12.14 -39.58
C GLN A 680 -35.77 -12.23 -40.58
N VAL A 681 -36.86 -12.90 -40.21
CA VAL A 681 -38.13 -12.78 -40.92
C VAL A 681 -38.85 -11.59 -40.30
N GLY A 682 -38.85 -10.46 -41.02
CA GLY A 682 -39.63 -9.30 -40.63
C GLY A 682 -41.08 -9.70 -40.41
N THR A 683 -41.61 -9.40 -39.22
CA THR A 683 -43.04 -9.48 -38.95
C THR A 683 -43.72 -8.46 -39.85
N GLY A 684 -44.26 -8.93 -40.97
CA GLY A 684 -45.25 -8.18 -41.73
C GLY A 684 -46.55 -8.15 -40.93
N GLU A 685 -46.64 -7.16 -40.03
CA GLU A 685 -47.88 -6.49 -39.64
C GLU A 685 -47.74 -5.01 -40.00
#